data_AF-A0A7S1X6Z1-F1
#
_entry.id   AF-A0A7S1X6Z1-F1
#
_cell.length_a   1.000
_cell.length_b   1.000
_cell.length_c   1.000
_cell.angle_alpha   90.00
_cell.angle_beta   90.00
_cell.angle_gamma   90.00
#
_symmetry.space_group_name_H-M   'P 1'
#
loop_
_entity.id
_entity.type
_entity.pdbx_description
1 polymer ?
#
loop_
_entity_poly.entity_id
_entity_poly.type
_entity_poly.pdbx_seq_one_letter_code
_entity_poly.pdbx_strand_id
1 'polypeptide(L)'
;MPSVVEPTDLCDTPTFPNCVELIPGRFKLYWKLDNSDAAKATNVTMMYEGILPESGLGYFAFGYADPSLEEDNLSTMIGSDVVVAGFLADEGVGFAQDYFMTSKSQCDYNTGINGGVCPDSGLADNLEANHAELICASKTEDGVTRAVFTKPLDSGDAYDRPWTATSAGRAVFATGPLSSASTASQPVVLYHSPQPNGSPSRSPGSLRVNLGVSSFTCQSSEAIMNMAGAIPAMSEPTVVPVIGPDVTLFNVDTGNNPNYPNPPAWGLSYRMNGLESPVIIFREGQELMFSVMAGTSHPLYITDDIIGGDSNPEETVYAGGDFSAGSQSSPYELKWTPDANTPDVVYYQCFTHQKLGWKLVKEGSGAAEEAVAASGNAQLMAEMNGETGAPAGMERNPDCMAGPLSVAGIGMEFECGVDVRGGGKVLWTHEPSTSTITFGMELTSPGWIGLGFNPKEDPTSMVGSMAVIGQASGVSVKDLNGRTMSDVVDNAAATASLSNTEYAASSDIAAMVFTVDLATTPLPIDVEGGRTHWIWGFGGTTFGMHTAYGSGLSAAIPTFLAVEAPTKTPVPTETPPPDTVGNALCVDGPFEVTGAAVPYQCALDFDAGGASDGRLLWTHDGVAGTVDFALCVPAEGWVSVGFQTAENANSMTGALAVIGTPDGVEGYRLNSRSLGDVVPDDATTSSLSAPLYESSDGMALLTFTVDLTSTPLPIDPEDVTHFIWALSDSDSLNTHSARGHSLSITLAAGANAPLPSPPQISNSSEKVHGVLMALAWVFLLPMGAAISKYIPLLGKKAYLTHLAMQMTGVALTIASLVFILIDKELPSTWLTTDGKRYDHGRVGIAVVAFAIFNPINAMLRPHPGVSLQRRAWEIAHLVIGKTALYLGAFNVFFGIYVYTVLNQNEGGDWAPWIGLCVFALCAVCMGVAIADKLIRHRADMAKVRETATPPLEDNKLASDGSGLEQL
;
A
#
# COMPACT_ATOMS: atom_id res chain seq x y z
N MET A 1 46.28 -11.17 -31.74
CA MET A 1 45.86 -12.11 -30.68
C MET A 1 45.07 -11.27 -29.69
N PRO A 2 43.80 -11.57 -29.39
CA PRO A 2 43.14 -10.88 -28.30
C PRO A 2 43.82 -11.33 -27.00
N SER A 3 44.16 -10.37 -26.16
CA SER A 3 44.80 -10.58 -24.87
C SER A 3 43.90 -11.45 -23.99
N VAL A 4 44.46 -12.53 -23.46
CA VAL A 4 43.83 -13.31 -22.39
C VAL A 4 43.72 -12.36 -21.19
N VAL A 5 42.49 -11.97 -20.84
CA VAL A 5 42.19 -11.18 -19.65
C VAL A 5 42.35 -12.10 -18.45
N GLU A 6 43.21 -11.75 -17.49
CA GLU A 6 43.42 -12.54 -16.28
C GLU A 6 42.15 -12.52 -15.40
N PRO A 7 41.84 -13.56 -14.61
CA PRO A 7 40.60 -13.64 -13.82
C PRO A 7 40.39 -12.47 -12.85
N THR A 8 41.45 -11.84 -12.39
CA THR A 8 41.42 -10.67 -11.50
C THR A 8 40.96 -9.39 -12.23
N ASP A 9 41.25 -9.23 -13.52
CA ASP A 9 40.91 -8.03 -14.30
C ASP A 9 39.39 -7.92 -14.56
N LEU A 10 38.67 -9.05 -14.52
CA LEU A 10 37.22 -9.14 -14.71
C LEU A 10 36.42 -8.52 -13.55
N CYS A 11 36.99 -8.48 -12.34
CA CYS A 11 36.33 -7.90 -11.17
C CYS A 11 36.51 -6.37 -11.08
N ASP A 12 37.62 -5.85 -11.59
CA ASP A 12 37.95 -4.44 -11.46
C ASP A 12 37.36 -3.57 -12.57
N THR A 13 37.16 -4.13 -13.78
CA THR A 13 36.55 -3.42 -14.91
C THR A 13 35.49 -4.24 -15.66
N PRO A 14 34.27 -3.72 -15.85
CA PRO A 14 33.22 -4.40 -16.61
C PRO A 14 33.56 -4.41 -18.11
N THR A 15 34.27 -5.45 -18.56
CA THR A 15 34.53 -5.72 -19.98
C THR A 15 33.50 -6.68 -20.56
N PHE A 16 32.23 -6.50 -20.19
CA PHE A 16 31.11 -7.30 -20.67
C PHE A 16 30.44 -6.63 -21.88
N PRO A 17 30.08 -7.40 -22.93
CA PRO A 17 29.44 -6.89 -24.13
C PRO A 17 27.97 -6.53 -23.93
N ASN A 18 27.33 -6.98 -22.84
CA ASN A 18 25.92 -6.75 -22.58
C ASN A 18 25.70 -6.31 -21.14
N CYS A 19 24.75 -5.39 -20.95
CA CYS A 19 24.31 -4.94 -19.63
C CYS A 19 22.85 -4.50 -19.60
N VAL A 20 22.20 -4.74 -18.47
CA VAL A 20 20.89 -4.20 -18.12
C VAL A 20 20.89 -3.73 -16.67
N GLU A 21 20.35 -2.54 -16.41
CA GLU A 21 20.07 -2.13 -15.04
C GLU A 21 18.76 -2.78 -14.61
N LEU A 22 18.78 -3.58 -13.53
CA LEU A 22 17.59 -4.29 -13.00
C LEU A 22 16.87 -3.45 -11.95
N ILE A 23 17.64 -2.77 -11.10
CA ILE A 23 17.13 -1.79 -10.13
C ILE A 23 17.95 -0.51 -10.34
N PRO A 24 17.31 0.60 -10.75
CA PRO A 24 18.01 1.88 -10.98
C PRO A 24 18.91 2.27 -9.82
N GLY A 25 20.18 2.52 -10.11
CA GLY A 25 21.22 2.91 -9.16
C GLY A 25 21.63 1.86 -8.15
N ARG A 26 21.09 0.62 -8.20
CA ARG A 26 21.26 -0.36 -7.11
C ARG A 26 21.59 -1.78 -7.54
N PHE A 27 21.11 -2.24 -8.69
CA PHE A 27 21.47 -3.56 -9.20
C PHE A 27 21.55 -3.54 -10.72
N LYS A 28 22.75 -3.76 -11.23
CA LYS A 28 23.09 -3.90 -12.64
C LYS A 28 23.54 -5.32 -12.92
N LEU A 29 23.10 -5.84 -14.05
CA LEU A 29 23.43 -7.16 -14.55
C LEU A 29 24.24 -7.03 -15.84
N TYR A 30 25.42 -7.63 -15.87
CA TYR A 30 26.25 -7.72 -17.05
C TYR A 30 26.42 -9.19 -17.43
N TRP A 31 26.51 -9.49 -18.73
CA TRP A 31 26.73 -10.87 -19.17
C TRP A 31 27.49 -10.98 -20.48
N LYS A 32 28.10 -12.15 -20.68
CA LYS A 32 28.66 -12.61 -21.96
C LYS A 32 28.41 -14.10 -22.12
N LEU A 33 28.15 -14.53 -23.34
CA LEU A 33 28.11 -15.93 -23.71
C LEU A 33 29.52 -16.43 -24.05
N ASP A 34 29.79 -17.71 -23.80
CA ASP A 34 31.03 -18.38 -24.21
C ASP A 34 31.20 -18.45 -25.73
N ASN A 35 30.10 -18.33 -26.48
CA ASN A 35 30.06 -18.26 -27.93
C ASN A 35 29.28 -17.02 -28.40
N SER A 36 29.81 -16.31 -29.39
CA SER A 36 29.15 -15.15 -29.99
C SER A 36 27.90 -15.53 -30.81
N ASP A 37 27.82 -16.78 -31.26
CA ASP A 37 26.60 -17.35 -31.84
C ASP A 37 25.75 -17.92 -30.71
N ALA A 38 24.69 -17.21 -30.33
CA ALA A 38 23.84 -17.54 -29.19
C ALA A 38 23.21 -18.94 -29.28
N ALA A 39 22.99 -19.46 -30.49
CA ALA A 39 22.47 -20.82 -30.70
C ALA A 39 23.52 -21.93 -30.45
N LYS A 40 24.80 -21.56 -30.31
CA LYS A 40 25.92 -22.48 -30.02
C LYS A 40 26.57 -22.22 -28.66
N ALA A 41 26.06 -21.27 -27.89
CA ALA A 41 26.55 -21.00 -26.55
C ALA A 41 26.16 -22.14 -25.62
N THR A 42 27.05 -22.47 -24.68
CA THR A 42 26.80 -23.50 -23.67
C THR A 42 26.87 -22.96 -22.25
N ASN A 43 27.58 -21.85 -22.04
CA ASN A 43 27.74 -21.21 -20.75
C ASN A 43 27.52 -19.71 -20.87
N VAL A 44 27.08 -19.13 -19.76
CA VAL A 44 27.02 -17.69 -19.56
C VAL A 44 27.94 -17.30 -18.40
N THR A 45 28.72 -16.24 -18.62
CA THR A 45 29.44 -15.56 -17.53
C THR A 45 28.68 -14.29 -17.20
N MET A 46 28.39 -14.09 -15.93
CA MET A 46 27.61 -12.96 -15.43
C MET A 46 28.39 -12.16 -14.41
N MET A 47 28.08 -10.88 -14.34
CA MET A 47 28.51 -10.00 -13.26
C MET A 47 27.30 -9.27 -12.68
N TYR A 48 27.12 -9.41 -11.37
CA TYR A 48 26.22 -8.59 -10.58
C TYR A 48 27.00 -7.40 -10.04
N GLU A 49 26.55 -6.18 -10.30
CA GLU A 49 27.13 -4.95 -9.76
C GLU A 49 26.05 -4.13 -9.04
N GLY A 50 26.35 -3.59 -7.86
CA GLY A 50 25.42 -2.74 -7.15
C GLY A 50 25.93 -2.28 -5.79
N ILE A 51 25.10 -1.58 -5.03
CA ILE A 51 25.39 -1.19 -3.65
C ILE A 51 24.55 -2.08 -2.73
N LEU A 52 25.24 -2.84 -1.88
CA LEU A 52 24.65 -3.68 -0.83
C LEU A 52 24.65 -2.92 0.51
N PRO A 53 23.86 -3.35 1.52
CA PRO A 53 23.84 -2.70 2.83
C PRO A 53 25.24 -2.49 3.42
N GLU A 54 25.43 -1.38 4.16
CA GLU A 54 26.73 -1.02 4.76
C GLU A 54 27.27 -2.07 5.73
N SER A 55 26.39 -2.90 6.32
CA SER A 55 26.76 -4.06 7.15
C SER A 55 27.63 -5.11 6.42
N GLY A 56 27.72 -5.04 5.09
CA GLY A 56 28.49 -5.99 4.27
C GLY A 56 27.82 -7.36 4.08
N LEU A 57 26.66 -7.60 4.71
CA LEU A 57 25.87 -8.83 4.61
C LEU A 57 24.71 -8.64 3.63
N GLY A 58 24.95 -8.89 2.36
CA GLY A 58 23.92 -8.75 1.33
C GLY A 58 24.12 -9.67 0.14
N TYR A 59 23.02 -9.88 -0.59
CA TYR A 59 23.00 -10.68 -1.80
C TYR A 59 22.30 -9.95 -2.95
N PHE A 60 22.69 -10.33 -4.15
CA PHE A 60 21.97 -10.12 -5.40
C PHE A 60 21.44 -11.47 -5.89
N ALA A 61 20.28 -11.48 -6.52
CA ALA A 61 19.71 -12.67 -7.12
C ALA A 61 19.11 -12.33 -8.49
N PHE A 62 19.36 -13.16 -9.50
CA PHE A 62 18.73 -13.09 -10.81
C PHE A 62 18.54 -14.49 -11.40
N GLY A 63 17.46 -14.65 -12.16
CA GLY A 63 17.19 -15.85 -12.96
C GLY A 63 15.85 -15.74 -13.69
N TYR A 64 15.27 -16.89 -14.04
CA TYR A 64 14.07 -16.94 -14.89
C TYR A 64 12.87 -17.58 -14.18
N ALA A 65 11.68 -17.04 -14.45
CA ALA A 65 10.42 -17.62 -14.02
C ALA A 65 10.08 -18.91 -14.80
N ASP A 66 9.26 -19.77 -14.19
CA ASP A 66 8.82 -21.02 -14.81
C ASP A 66 8.01 -20.75 -16.10
N PRO A 67 8.51 -21.16 -17.28
CA PRO A 67 7.83 -20.94 -18.55
C PRO A 67 6.55 -21.80 -18.68
N SER A 68 6.39 -22.88 -17.91
CA SER A 68 5.15 -23.68 -17.95
C SER A 68 3.95 -22.97 -17.31
N LEU A 69 4.19 -21.91 -16.56
CA LEU A 69 3.16 -21.03 -15.98
C LEU A 69 2.80 -19.87 -16.94
N GLU A 70 3.07 -20.05 -18.24
CA GLU A 70 2.97 -19.04 -19.31
C GLU A 70 1.56 -18.46 -19.52
N GLU A 71 0.49 -19.20 -19.21
CA GLU A 71 -0.90 -18.81 -19.48
C GLU A 71 -1.32 -17.46 -18.84
N ASP A 72 -0.63 -17.01 -17.78
CA ASP A 72 -1.03 -15.85 -16.97
C ASP A 72 -0.18 -14.58 -17.15
N ASN A 73 0.84 -14.53 -18.03
CA ASN A 73 1.66 -13.33 -18.27
C ASN A 73 2.36 -12.70 -17.02
N LEU A 74 2.62 -13.46 -15.96
CA LEU A 74 3.29 -13.00 -14.74
C LEU A 74 4.71 -13.60 -14.58
N SER A 75 5.63 -12.84 -13.97
CA SER A 75 6.92 -13.37 -13.47
C SER A 75 6.68 -13.87 -12.05
N THR A 76 6.63 -15.19 -11.86
CA THR A 76 6.39 -15.80 -10.54
C THR A 76 7.71 -16.11 -9.86
N MET A 77 7.80 -15.94 -8.54
CA MET A 77 8.95 -16.45 -7.77
C MET A 77 8.91 -17.97 -7.60
N ILE A 78 7.72 -18.53 -7.38
CA ILE A 78 7.55 -19.97 -7.21
C ILE A 78 7.74 -20.64 -8.58
N GLY A 79 8.57 -21.68 -8.61
CA GLY A 79 8.96 -22.44 -9.80
C GLY A 79 10.23 -21.93 -10.48
N SER A 80 10.80 -20.82 -10.00
CA SER A 80 11.96 -20.15 -10.61
C SER A 80 13.28 -20.73 -10.15
N ASP A 81 14.25 -20.67 -11.06
CA ASP A 81 15.65 -20.98 -10.86
C ASP A 81 16.45 -19.68 -10.95
N VAL A 82 17.23 -19.39 -9.90
CA VAL A 82 18.01 -18.17 -9.76
C VAL A 82 19.40 -18.45 -9.22
N VAL A 83 20.36 -17.63 -9.67
CA VAL A 83 21.67 -17.55 -9.02
C VAL A 83 21.65 -16.45 -7.99
N VAL A 84 21.95 -16.81 -6.75
CA VAL A 84 22.19 -15.89 -5.64
C VAL A 84 23.70 -15.70 -5.48
N ALA A 85 24.17 -14.47 -5.60
CA ALA A 85 25.59 -14.14 -5.41
C ALA A 85 25.76 -12.88 -4.57
N GLY A 86 26.82 -12.82 -3.76
CA GLY A 86 26.99 -11.73 -2.80
C GLY A 86 28.28 -11.83 -2.01
N PHE A 87 28.31 -11.14 -0.87
CA PHE A 87 29.46 -11.02 0.02
C PHE A 87 29.09 -11.34 1.47
N LEU A 88 30.04 -11.94 2.19
CA LEU A 88 29.97 -12.18 3.62
C LEU A 88 30.77 -11.12 4.37
N ALA A 89 30.26 -10.64 5.52
CA ALA A 89 30.85 -9.52 6.27
C ALA A 89 32.26 -9.78 6.78
N ASP A 90 32.60 -11.02 7.09
CA ASP A 90 33.74 -11.27 7.98
C ASP A 90 35.07 -11.50 7.24
N GLU A 91 35.10 -11.66 5.91
CA GLU A 91 36.36 -12.00 5.21
C GLU A 91 36.51 -11.48 3.77
N GLY A 92 35.59 -10.65 3.25
CA GLY A 92 35.62 -10.27 1.83
C GLY A 92 35.45 -11.48 0.89
N VAL A 93 34.91 -12.58 1.41
CA VAL A 93 34.65 -13.81 0.68
C VAL A 93 33.32 -13.67 -0.06
N GLY A 94 33.39 -13.71 -1.38
CA GLY A 94 32.20 -13.80 -2.23
C GLY A 94 31.66 -15.22 -2.32
N PHE A 95 30.41 -15.33 -2.76
CA PHE A 95 29.78 -16.61 -3.11
C PHE A 95 28.88 -16.45 -4.33
N ALA A 96 28.62 -17.55 -5.03
CA ALA A 96 27.57 -17.68 -6.03
C ALA A 96 26.97 -19.09 -5.89
N GLN A 97 25.65 -19.17 -5.77
CA GLN A 97 24.96 -20.44 -5.57
C GLN A 97 23.61 -20.45 -6.28
N ASP A 98 23.28 -21.59 -6.89
CA ASP A 98 21.99 -21.85 -7.53
C ASP A 98 20.90 -22.16 -6.51
N TYR A 99 19.73 -21.60 -6.75
CA TYR A 99 18.54 -21.74 -5.92
C TYR A 99 17.32 -22.05 -6.76
N PHE A 100 16.58 -23.07 -6.32
CA PHE A 100 15.25 -23.36 -6.80
C PHE A 100 14.19 -22.99 -5.77
N MET A 101 13.18 -22.26 -6.23
CA MET A 101 12.13 -21.70 -5.38
C MET A 101 10.85 -22.53 -5.46
N THR A 102 10.56 -23.31 -4.43
CA THR A 102 9.33 -24.13 -4.35
C THR A 102 8.20 -23.42 -3.60
N SER A 103 8.53 -22.42 -2.78
CA SER A 103 7.56 -21.63 -1.99
C SER A 103 8.17 -20.26 -1.63
N LYS A 104 7.35 -19.34 -1.10
CA LYS A 104 7.82 -18.03 -0.59
C LYS A 104 8.38 -18.09 0.84
N SER A 105 8.43 -19.27 1.45
CA SER A 105 9.02 -19.47 2.79
C SER A 105 10.54 -19.57 2.71
N GLN A 106 11.21 -19.29 3.83
CA GLN A 106 12.63 -19.62 3.97
C GLN A 106 12.83 -21.13 3.80
N CYS A 107 14.04 -21.51 3.34
CA CYS A 107 14.35 -22.91 3.09
C CYS A 107 14.19 -23.77 4.35
N ASP A 108 13.46 -24.87 4.22
CA ASP A 108 13.28 -25.88 5.24
C ASP A 108 13.54 -27.28 4.66
N TYR A 109 14.56 -27.95 5.21
CA TYR A 109 14.96 -29.32 4.86
C TYR A 109 14.36 -30.38 5.80
N ASN A 110 13.69 -29.98 6.89
CA ASN A 110 13.36 -30.86 8.01
C ASN A 110 11.94 -31.45 7.94
N THR A 111 11.06 -30.93 7.08
CA THR A 111 9.62 -31.31 7.05
C THR A 111 9.28 -32.47 6.11
N GLY A 112 10.27 -33.09 5.46
CA GLY A 112 10.06 -34.18 4.49
C GLY A 112 9.45 -33.70 3.16
N ILE A 113 9.17 -32.40 3.03
CA ILE A 113 8.89 -31.68 1.80
C ILE A 113 9.95 -30.58 1.74
N ASN A 114 11.13 -30.87 1.17
CA ASN A 114 12.18 -29.87 0.97
C ASN A 114 11.55 -28.66 0.25
N GLY A 115 11.40 -27.54 0.96
CA GLY A 115 10.42 -26.52 0.61
C GLY A 115 10.82 -25.10 1.02
N GLY A 116 10.64 -24.14 0.12
CA GLY A 116 11.03 -22.73 0.30
C GLY A 116 11.99 -22.25 -0.80
N VAL A 117 12.74 -21.19 -0.48
CA VAL A 117 13.81 -20.63 -1.30
C VAL A 117 15.13 -21.31 -0.92
N CYS A 118 15.45 -22.41 -1.59
CA CYS A 118 16.52 -23.32 -1.18
C CYS A 118 17.65 -23.38 -2.22
N PRO A 119 18.92 -23.44 -1.76
CA PRO A 119 20.02 -23.88 -2.61
C PRO A 119 19.77 -25.26 -3.22
N ASP A 120 20.13 -25.42 -4.50
CA ASP A 120 19.95 -26.69 -5.22
C ASP A 120 20.76 -27.81 -4.59
N SER A 121 21.97 -27.47 -4.12
CA SER A 121 22.83 -28.39 -3.37
C SER A 121 22.17 -28.99 -2.12
N GLY A 122 21.30 -28.23 -1.44
CA GLY A 122 20.54 -28.73 -0.29
C GLY A 122 19.28 -29.49 -0.69
N LEU A 123 18.60 -29.08 -1.76
CA LEU A 123 17.44 -29.81 -2.30
C LEU A 123 17.82 -31.19 -2.82
N ALA A 124 18.96 -31.28 -3.50
CA ALA A 124 19.51 -32.51 -4.07
C ALA A 124 20.31 -33.35 -3.07
N ASP A 125 20.59 -32.82 -1.87
CA ASP A 125 21.55 -33.39 -0.90
C ASP A 125 22.90 -33.74 -1.57
N ASN A 126 23.34 -32.87 -2.49
CA ASN A 126 24.53 -33.05 -3.31
C ASN A 126 25.16 -31.70 -3.65
N LEU A 127 26.39 -31.45 -3.18
CA LEU A 127 27.12 -30.21 -3.46
C LEU A 127 27.38 -29.97 -4.96
N GLU A 128 27.40 -31.02 -5.79
CA GLU A 128 27.56 -30.89 -7.25
C GLU A 128 26.32 -30.32 -7.96
N ALA A 129 25.18 -30.20 -7.27
CA ALA A 129 23.98 -29.55 -7.83
C ALA A 129 24.06 -28.02 -7.80
N ASN A 130 25.16 -27.43 -7.32
CA ASN A 130 25.45 -26.02 -7.57
C ASN A 130 26.23 -25.88 -8.88
N HIS A 131 25.58 -25.37 -9.92
CA HIS A 131 26.16 -25.13 -11.24
C HIS A 131 26.67 -23.70 -11.44
N ALA A 132 26.44 -22.80 -10.48
CA ALA A 132 27.06 -21.48 -10.42
C ALA A 132 28.47 -21.56 -9.81
N GLU A 133 29.48 -21.32 -10.64
CA GLU A 133 30.88 -21.24 -10.23
C GLU A 133 31.32 -19.78 -10.09
N LEU A 134 31.63 -19.35 -8.87
CA LEU A 134 32.18 -18.02 -8.60
C LEU A 134 33.57 -17.89 -9.22
N ILE A 135 33.76 -16.89 -10.08
CA ILE A 135 35.06 -16.54 -10.66
C ILE A 135 35.82 -15.60 -9.73
N CYS A 136 35.18 -14.51 -9.34
CA CYS A 136 35.74 -13.53 -8.44
C CYS A 136 34.64 -12.67 -7.82
N ALA A 137 34.95 -12.01 -6.71
CA ALA A 137 34.10 -11.00 -6.13
C ALA A 137 34.97 -9.86 -5.62
N SER A 138 34.57 -8.61 -5.86
CA SER A 138 35.24 -7.42 -5.30
C SER A 138 34.25 -6.44 -4.65
N LYS A 139 34.71 -5.69 -3.65
CA LYS A 139 34.00 -4.52 -3.09
C LYS A 139 34.94 -3.31 -3.15
N THR A 140 34.50 -2.22 -3.76
CA THR A 140 35.30 -0.98 -3.87
C THR A 140 35.28 -0.18 -2.57
N GLU A 141 36.23 0.75 -2.38
CA GLU A 141 36.24 1.68 -1.24
C GLU A 141 34.97 2.54 -1.18
N ASP A 142 34.36 2.83 -2.34
CA ASP A 142 33.10 3.57 -2.48
C ASP A 142 31.84 2.72 -2.23
N GLY A 143 31.98 1.46 -1.78
CA GLY A 143 30.86 0.59 -1.40
C GLY A 143 30.21 -0.19 -2.55
N VAL A 144 30.72 -0.10 -3.78
CA VAL A 144 30.22 -0.87 -4.93
C VAL A 144 30.67 -2.32 -4.81
N THR A 145 29.71 -3.23 -4.83
CA THR A 145 29.93 -4.67 -4.75
C THR A 145 29.76 -5.30 -6.13
N ARG A 146 30.71 -6.17 -6.50
CA ARG A 146 30.70 -6.95 -7.74
C ARG A 146 30.90 -8.43 -7.46
N ALA A 147 30.05 -9.28 -8.04
CA ALA A 147 30.22 -10.72 -8.02
C ALA A 147 30.17 -11.25 -9.46
N VAL A 148 31.25 -11.92 -9.88
CA VAL A 148 31.39 -12.52 -11.21
C VAL A 148 31.35 -14.02 -11.08
N PHE A 149 30.47 -14.68 -11.81
CA PHE A 149 30.32 -16.13 -11.80
C PHE A 149 30.00 -16.65 -13.21
N THR A 150 30.13 -17.95 -13.41
CA THR A 150 29.71 -18.62 -14.65
C THR A 150 28.78 -19.79 -14.33
N LYS A 151 27.77 -20.01 -15.18
CA LYS A 151 26.82 -21.13 -15.10
C LYS A 151 26.59 -21.70 -16.52
N PRO A 152 26.37 -23.02 -16.68
CA PRO A 152 25.81 -23.58 -17.90
C PRO A 152 24.45 -22.96 -18.25
N LEU A 153 24.15 -22.79 -19.54
CA LEU A 153 22.82 -22.35 -19.98
C LEU A 153 21.74 -23.42 -19.72
N ASP A 154 22.13 -24.69 -19.66
CA ASP A 154 21.28 -25.82 -19.30
C ASP A 154 22.16 -26.90 -18.65
N SER A 155 21.97 -27.10 -17.35
CA SER A 155 22.69 -28.09 -16.54
C SER A 155 21.95 -29.43 -16.45
N GLY A 156 20.66 -29.47 -16.84
CA GLY A 156 19.90 -30.70 -17.02
C GLY A 156 19.54 -31.47 -15.74
N ASP A 157 19.61 -30.84 -14.56
CA ASP A 157 19.18 -31.45 -13.31
C ASP A 157 17.68 -31.20 -13.01
N ALA A 158 17.18 -31.67 -11.87
CA ALA A 158 15.76 -31.59 -11.52
C ALA A 158 15.31 -30.22 -10.99
N TYR A 159 16.25 -29.35 -10.62
CA TYR A 159 16.05 -28.05 -9.97
C TYR A 159 16.48 -26.89 -10.88
N ASP A 160 17.19 -27.17 -11.96
CA ASP A 160 17.58 -26.21 -12.97
C ASP A 160 16.52 -25.99 -14.05
N ARG A 161 16.52 -24.76 -14.58
CA ARG A 161 15.76 -24.39 -15.78
C ARG A 161 16.73 -23.93 -16.87
N PRO A 162 16.44 -24.15 -18.16
CA PRO A 162 17.28 -23.63 -19.23
C PRO A 162 17.23 -22.09 -19.27
N TRP A 163 18.39 -21.45 -19.20
CA TRP A 163 18.56 -20.02 -19.40
C TRP A 163 18.60 -19.73 -20.90
N THR A 164 17.67 -18.91 -21.38
CA THR A 164 17.44 -18.78 -22.82
C THR A 164 18.36 -17.74 -23.46
N ALA A 165 19.26 -18.20 -24.34
CA ALA A 165 20.10 -17.36 -25.18
C ALA A 165 19.48 -17.04 -26.56
N THR A 166 18.42 -17.74 -26.96
CA THR A 166 17.77 -17.55 -28.27
C THR A 166 16.35 -16.98 -28.17
N SER A 167 15.81 -16.86 -26.97
CA SER A 167 14.46 -16.34 -26.70
C SER A 167 14.46 -15.49 -25.44
N ALA A 168 13.50 -14.60 -25.32
CA ALA A 168 13.38 -13.71 -24.17
C ALA A 168 12.61 -14.39 -23.02
N GLY A 169 13.34 -14.78 -21.96
CA GLY A 169 12.78 -15.37 -20.75
C GLY A 169 12.29 -14.30 -19.78
N ARG A 170 11.29 -14.61 -18.93
CA ARG A 170 10.79 -13.68 -17.91
C ARG A 170 11.74 -13.64 -16.72
N ALA A 171 12.35 -12.49 -16.47
CA ALA A 171 13.34 -12.33 -15.41
C ALA A 171 12.67 -12.22 -14.03
N VAL A 172 13.30 -12.85 -13.03
CA VAL A 172 13.07 -12.64 -11.61
C VAL A 172 14.38 -12.18 -10.98
N PHE A 173 14.33 -11.16 -10.12
CA PHE A 173 15.53 -10.60 -9.50
C PHE A 173 15.22 -9.99 -8.14
N ALA A 174 16.22 -9.96 -7.28
CA ALA A 174 16.11 -9.43 -5.93
C ALA A 174 17.46 -8.96 -5.39
N THR A 175 17.39 -8.09 -4.40
CA THR A 175 18.52 -7.75 -3.52
C THR A 175 18.03 -7.84 -2.08
N GLY A 176 18.88 -8.24 -1.15
CA GLY A 176 18.45 -8.33 0.25
C GLY A 176 19.60 -8.62 1.21
N PRO A 177 19.34 -8.56 2.52
CA PRO A 177 20.33 -8.93 3.52
C PRO A 177 20.53 -10.44 3.62
N LEU A 178 21.74 -10.81 4.03
CA LEU A 178 22.11 -12.17 4.44
C LEU A 178 22.07 -12.29 5.96
N SER A 179 21.81 -13.50 6.47
CA SER A 179 21.99 -13.80 7.89
C SER A 179 23.46 -13.65 8.28
N SER A 180 23.73 -13.21 9.50
CA SER A 180 25.07 -13.27 10.10
C SER A 180 25.61 -14.70 10.24
N ALA A 181 24.75 -15.72 10.15
CA ALA A 181 25.17 -17.13 10.13
C ALA A 181 25.56 -17.64 8.72
N SER A 182 25.55 -16.77 7.70
CA SER A 182 25.84 -17.18 6.32
C SER A 182 27.31 -17.56 6.13
N THR A 183 27.54 -18.66 5.40
CA THR A 183 28.89 -19.09 4.97
C THR A 183 28.95 -19.18 3.45
N ALA A 184 30.15 -19.26 2.86
CA ALA A 184 30.28 -19.33 1.40
C ALA A 184 29.61 -20.58 0.81
N SER A 185 29.58 -21.67 1.58
CA SER A 185 28.90 -22.92 1.23
C SER A 185 27.40 -22.94 1.57
N GLN A 186 26.96 -22.10 2.50
CA GLN A 186 25.57 -22.01 2.97
C GLN A 186 25.17 -20.55 3.21
N PRO A 187 24.96 -19.76 2.14
CA PRO A 187 24.38 -18.44 2.22
C PRO A 187 22.92 -18.54 2.69
N VAL A 188 22.58 -17.81 3.76
CA VAL A 188 21.22 -17.80 4.31
C VAL A 188 20.57 -16.48 3.94
N VAL A 189 19.83 -16.49 2.82
CA VAL A 189 19.01 -15.36 2.37
C VAL A 189 17.85 -15.14 3.34
N LEU A 190 17.64 -13.90 3.76
CA LEU A 190 16.60 -13.54 4.74
C LEU A 190 15.29 -13.14 4.05
N TYR A 191 15.29 -11.95 3.46
CA TYR A 191 14.18 -11.37 2.71
C TYR A 191 14.76 -10.53 1.59
N HIS A 192 13.97 -10.28 0.55
CA HIS A 192 14.34 -9.29 -0.46
C HIS A 192 13.90 -7.90 0.02
N SER A 193 14.75 -6.88 -0.12
CA SER A 193 14.46 -5.50 0.29
C SER A 193 13.22 -4.97 -0.46
N PRO A 194 12.30 -4.25 0.21
CA PRO A 194 11.24 -3.51 -0.47
C PRO A 194 11.85 -2.51 -1.45
N GLN A 195 11.26 -2.36 -2.64
CA GLN A 195 11.57 -1.18 -3.45
C GLN A 195 11.11 0.06 -2.66
N PRO A 196 11.92 1.13 -2.56
CA PRO A 196 11.60 2.32 -1.82
C PRO A 196 10.38 2.98 -2.46
N ASN A 197 9.47 3.46 -1.61
CA ASN A 197 8.31 4.23 -2.04
C ASN A 197 8.79 5.42 -2.89
N GLY A 198 8.35 5.48 -4.14
CA GLY A 198 8.72 6.54 -5.09
C GLY A 198 9.75 6.13 -6.15
N SER A 199 10.35 4.94 -6.09
CA SER A 199 10.96 4.33 -7.28
C SER A 199 9.83 3.84 -8.20
N PRO A 200 9.92 3.99 -9.53
CA PRO A 200 8.93 3.39 -10.43
C PRO A 200 8.91 1.89 -10.17
N SER A 201 7.81 1.43 -9.56
CA SER A 201 7.54 0.02 -9.32
C SER A 201 7.58 -0.69 -10.68
N ARG A 202 8.68 -1.39 -11.00
CA ARG A 202 8.68 -2.33 -12.11
C ARG A 202 7.58 -3.35 -11.80
N SER A 203 6.52 -3.34 -12.61
CA SER A 203 5.44 -4.31 -12.46
C SER A 203 6.04 -5.72 -12.43
N PRO A 204 5.74 -6.57 -11.43
CA PRO A 204 6.32 -7.91 -11.27
C PRO A 204 5.99 -8.94 -12.39
N GLY A 205 5.77 -8.51 -13.63
CA GLY A 205 5.40 -9.39 -14.75
C GLY A 205 5.96 -9.06 -16.13
N SER A 206 6.76 -8.01 -16.31
CA SER A 206 7.07 -7.53 -17.68
C SER A 206 8.54 -7.61 -18.13
N LEU A 207 9.52 -7.68 -17.22
CA LEU A 207 10.93 -7.71 -17.65
C LEU A 207 11.29 -9.04 -18.32
N ARG A 208 11.58 -8.99 -19.62
CA ARG A 208 12.10 -10.14 -20.38
C ARG A 208 13.56 -9.91 -20.74
N VAL A 209 14.40 -10.90 -20.47
CA VAL A 209 15.84 -10.85 -20.76
C VAL A 209 16.18 -11.99 -21.72
N ASN A 210 16.75 -11.65 -22.87
CA ASN A 210 17.32 -12.60 -23.83
C ASN A 210 18.85 -12.48 -23.79
N LEU A 211 19.54 -13.53 -23.38
CA LEU A 211 21.00 -13.46 -23.20
C LEU A 211 21.79 -13.39 -24.51
N GLY A 212 21.18 -13.71 -25.65
CA GLY A 212 21.81 -13.62 -26.97
C GLY A 212 21.62 -12.29 -27.69
N VAL A 213 20.82 -11.36 -27.15
CA VAL A 213 20.61 -10.04 -27.75
C VAL A 213 21.49 -9.02 -27.04
N SER A 214 22.08 -8.11 -27.82
CA SER A 214 22.89 -7.03 -27.26
C SER A 214 22.03 -6.01 -26.52
N SER A 215 22.33 -5.78 -25.25
CA SER A 215 21.64 -4.82 -24.38
C SER A 215 22.68 -3.83 -23.83
N PHE A 216 22.41 -2.53 -23.94
CA PHE A 216 23.33 -1.47 -23.51
C PHE A 216 22.62 -0.36 -22.72
N THR A 217 21.85 -0.72 -21.69
CA THR A 217 21.09 0.26 -20.88
C THR A 217 21.82 0.74 -19.63
N CYS A 218 23.07 0.30 -19.41
CA CYS A 218 23.84 0.66 -18.22
C CYS A 218 24.75 1.87 -18.44
N GLN A 219 24.57 2.91 -17.63
CA GLN A 219 25.57 3.98 -17.50
C GLN A 219 26.76 3.51 -16.62
N SER A 220 27.96 4.06 -16.86
CA SER A 220 29.15 3.80 -16.03
C SER A 220 28.91 4.22 -14.59
N SER A 221 29.23 3.36 -13.62
CA SER A 221 29.06 3.59 -12.18
C SER A 221 29.76 4.86 -11.67
N GLU A 222 30.87 5.28 -12.31
CA GLU A 222 31.61 6.51 -12.00
C GLU A 222 30.88 7.82 -12.39
N ALA A 223 29.93 7.76 -13.33
CA ALA A 223 29.19 8.95 -13.77
C ALA A 223 28.04 9.32 -12.81
N ILE A 224 27.48 8.34 -12.11
CA ILE A 224 26.35 8.51 -11.19
C ILE A 224 26.81 9.16 -9.87
N MET A 225 28.02 8.86 -9.40
CA MET A 225 28.61 9.49 -8.20
C MET A 225 28.90 10.99 -8.39
N ASN A 226 29.09 11.46 -9.63
CA ASN A 226 29.38 12.86 -9.95
C ASN A 226 28.13 13.70 -10.26
N MET A 227 26.93 13.09 -10.32
CA MET A 227 25.65 13.78 -10.52
C MET A 227 24.65 13.55 -9.37
N ALA A 228 24.86 12.55 -8.51
CA ALA A 228 24.03 12.32 -7.34
C ALA A 228 24.55 13.09 -6.13
N GLY A 229 23.90 14.20 -5.79
CA GLY A 229 23.87 14.62 -4.39
C GLY A 229 23.33 13.45 -3.57
N ALA A 230 24.18 12.86 -2.74
CA ALA A 230 23.90 11.84 -1.73
C ALA A 230 22.65 10.98 -2.00
N ILE A 231 22.84 9.83 -2.64
CA ILE A 231 21.89 8.71 -2.50
C ILE A 231 21.73 8.50 -0.99
N PRO A 232 20.51 8.54 -0.42
CA PRO A 232 20.35 8.26 1.01
C PRO A 232 20.88 6.85 1.25
N ALA A 233 21.85 6.74 2.16
CA ALA A 233 22.37 5.48 2.64
C ALA A 233 21.20 4.55 2.98
N MET A 234 21.34 3.26 2.68
CA MET A 234 20.42 2.25 3.21
C MET A 234 20.31 2.49 4.71
N SER A 235 19.08 2.56 5.21
CA SER A 235 18.80 2.76 6.64
C SER A 235 19.79 1.93 7.46
N GLU A 236 20.52 2.62 8.34
CA GLU A 236 21.41 2.07 9.35
C GLU A 236 20.90 0.72 9.89
N PRO A 237 21.78 -0.24 10.21
CA PRO A 237 21.35 -1.46 10.88
C PRO A 237 20.52 -1.06 12.10
N THR A 238 19.28 -1.56 12.18
CA THR A 238 18.41 -1.24 13.30
C THR A 238 19.07 -1.74 14.56
N VAL A 239 19.55 -0.79 15.36
CA VAL A 239 20.15 -1.02 16.67
C VAL A 239 19.19 -1.86 17.49
N VAL A 240 19.59 -3.08 17.87
CA VAL A 240 18.74 -3.95 18.71
C VAL A 240 18.57 -3.23 20.05
N PRO A 241 17.33 -2.89 20.46
CA PRO A 241 17.13 -2.14 21.68
C PRO A 241 17.57 -2.95 22.90
N VAL A 242 18.20 -2.30 23.88
CA VAL A 242 18.65 -2.94 25.12
C VAL A 242 17.93 -2.30 26.31
N ILE A 243 17.35 -3.13 27.17
CA ILE A 243 16.77 -2.70 28.44
C ILE A 243 17.76 -3.05 29.56
N GLY A 244 18.18 -2.03 30.31
CA GLY A 244 19.11 -2.17 31.43
C GLY A 244 18.50 -2.91 32.64
N PRO A 245 19.36 -3.36 33.57
CA PRO A 245 18.98 -4.22 34.70
C PRO A 245 18.20 -3.52 35.82
N ASP A 246 18.03 -2.20 35.76
CA ASP A 246 17.24 -1.46 36.74
C ASP A 246 15.73 -1.52 36.45
N VAL A 247 15.35 -1.97 35.25
CA VAL A 247 13.95 -2.19 34.88
C VAL A 247 13.53 -3.59 35.30
N THR A 248 12.56 -3.67 36.22
CA THR A 248 12.03 -4.95 36.72
C THR A 248 10.59 -5.23 36.29
N LEU A 249 9.93 -4.29 35.61
CA LEU A 249 8.55 -4.43 35.12
C LEU A 249 8.52 -4.31 33.60
N PHE A 250 7.93 -5.32 32.96
CA PHE A 250 7.84 -5.44 31.51
C PHE A 250 6.39 -5.60 31.08
N ASN A 251 5.86 -4.63 30.34
CA ASN A 251 4.61 -4.75 29.62
C ASN A 251 4.86 -5.52 28.33
N VAL A 252 4.24 -6.68 28.20
CA VAL A 252 4.47 -7.61 27.09
C VAL A 252 3.26 -7.62 26.18
N ASP A 253 3.41 -7.15 24.95
CA ASP A 253 2.39 -7.27 23.91
C ASP A 253 2.99 -7.85 22.62
N THR A 254 2.17 -8.02 21.58
CA THR A 254 2.62 -8.45 20.25
C THR A 254 2.50 -7.32 19.25
N GLY A 255 3.45 -7.21 18.33
CA GLY A 255 3.41 -6.26 17.22
C GLY A 255 4.15 -6.75 15.98
N ASN A 256 3.97 -6.04 14.87
CA ASN A 256 4.76 -6.27 13.65
C ASN A 256 6.25 -6.18 13.97
N ASN A 257 7.04 -7.07 13.38
CA ASN A 257 8.45 -7.23 13.70
C ASN A 257 9.41 -6.97 12.51
N PRO A 258 9.42 -5.75 11.95
CA PRO A 258 10.27 -5.41 10.81
C PRO A 258 11.78 -5.51 11.08
N ASN A 259 12.20 -5.58 12.36
CA ASN A 259 13.60 -5.59 12.80
C ASN A 259 13.93 -6.82 13.67
N TYR A 260 13.20 -7.93 13.50
CA TYR A 260 13.32 -9.07 14.39
C TYR A 260 14.75 -9.67 14.37
N PRO A 261 15.45 -9.75 15.52
CA PRO A 261 16.86 -10.15 15.55
C PRO A 261 17.15 -11.63 15.25
N ASN A 262 16.12 -12.49 15.15
CA ASN A 262 16.26 -13.95 15.09
C ASN A 262 15.49 -14.65 13.94
N PRO A 263 15.84 -14.42 12.68
CA PRO A 263 15.11 -15.03 11.56
C PRO A 263 15.14 -16.58 11.56
N PRO A 264 14.18 -17.28 10.91
CA PRO A 264 12.94 -16.75 10.33
C PRO A 264 11.98 -16.16 11.38
N ALA A 265 11.36 -15.03 11.03
CA ALA A 265 10.26 -14.42 11.75
C ALA A 265 8.99 -14.46 10.88
N TRP A 266 7.84 -14.70 11.48
CA TRP A 266 6.56 -14.86 10.76
C TRP A 266 5.73 -13.56 10.68
N GLY A 267 6.38 -12.41 10.86
CA GLY A 267 5.75 -11.08 10.81
C GLY A 267 5.23 -10.54 12.15
N LEU A 268 5.40 -11.27 13.25
CA LEU A 268 4.99 -10.89 14.60
C LEU A 268 6.06 -11.27 15.65
N SER A 269 6.33 -10.38 16.60
CA SER A 269 7.18 -10.65 17.77
C SER A 269 6.61 -10.03 19.05
N TYR A 270 7.20 -10.38 20.18
CA TYR A 270 6.94 -9.69 21.44
C TYR A 270 7.54 -8.29 21.38
N ARG A 271 6.81 -7.35 21.97
CA ARG A 271 7.33 -6.04 22.33
C ARG A 271 7.37 -5.94 23.85
N MET A 272 8.50 -5.51 24.37
CA MET A 272 8.73 -5.30 25.80
C MET A 272 8.79 -3.81 26.05
N ASN A 273 7.82 -3.27 26.80
CA ASN A 273 7.70 -1.82 27.04
C ASN A 273 7.67 -0.99 25.74
N GLY A 274 7.01 -1.52 24.70
CA GLY A 274 6.89 -0.88 23.39
C GLY A 274 8.08 -1.07 22.44
N LEU A 275 9.19 -1.63 22.91
CA LEU A 275 10.38 -1.92 22.09
C LEU A 275 10.26 -3.30 21.44
N GLU A 276 10.61 -3.40 20.17
CA GLU A 276 10.60 -4.64 19.41
C GLU A 276 11.73 -5.57 19.85
N SER A 277 11.38 -6.73 20.42
CA SER A 277 12.31 -7.81 20.78
C SER A 277 13.66 -7.36 21.40
N PRO A 278 13.67 -6.49 22.45
CA PRO A 278 14.91 -5.99 23.02
C PRO A 278 15.72 -7.07 23.74
N VAL A 279 17.01 -6.84 23.91
CA VAL A 279 17.83 -7.61 24.86
C VAL A 279 17.57 -7.07 26.26
N ILE A 280 17.19 -7.93 27.21
CA ILE A 280 16.95 -7.54 28.60
C ILE A 280 18.15 -7.95 29.44
N ILE A 281 18.80 -7.01 30.11
CA ILE A 281 19.86 -7.32 31.08
C ILE A 281 19.21 -7.60 32.44
N PHE A 282 19.58 -8.67 33.14
CA PHE A 282 19.02 -9.02 34.45
C PHE A 282 20.08 -9.29 35.52
N ARG A 283 19.72 -9.13 36.80
CA ARG A 283 20.55 -9.52 37.95
C ARG A 283 20.06 -10.80 38.59
N GLU A 284 21.01 -11.63 39.02
CA GLU A 284 20.72 -12.79 39.85
C GLU A 284 20.05 -12.36 41.16
N GLY A 285 18.98 -13.03 41.56
CA GLY A 285 18.19 -12.73 42.76
C GLY A 285 17.23 -11.54 42.65
N GLN A 286 17.14 -10.88 41.49
CA GLN A 286 16.21 -9.77 41.24
C GLN A 286 14.87 -10.31 40.68
N GLU A 287 13.74 -10.01 41.33
CA GLU A 287 12.42 -10.39 40.81
C GLU A 287 12.05 -9.52 39.61
N LEU A 288 11.85 -10.15 38.46
CA LEU A 288 11.32 -9.55 37.23
C LEU A 288 9.82 -9.89 37.11
N MET A 289 9.03 -8.89 36.72
CA MET A 289 7.60 -9.00 36.50
C MET A 289 7.25 -8.71 35.04
N PHE A 290 6.55 -9.64 34.39
CA PHE A 290 6.05 -9.53 33.03
C PHE A 290 4.53 -9.44 33.06
N SER A 291 3.98 -8.29 32.70
CA SER A 291 2.54 -8.08 32.50
C SER A 291 2.17 -8.46 31.07
N VAL A 292 1.72 -9.70 30.88
CA VAL A 292 1.45 -10.29 29.57
C VAL A 292 0.07 -9.88 29.06
N MET A 293 0.06 -9.09 28.00
CA MET A 293 -1.10 -8.53 27.30
C MET A 293 -1.11 -8.93 25.81
N ALA A 294 -0.34 -9.97 25.46
CA ALA A 294 -0.08 -10.46 24.11
C ALA A 294 -1.24 -11.22 23.45
N GLY A 295 -2.38 -11.35 24.12
CA GLY A 295 -3.51 -12.17 23.67
C GLY A 295 -3.41 -13.63 24.13
N THR A 296 -4.53 -14.34 24.09
CA THR A 296 -4.64 -15.72 24.59
C THR A 296 -3.89 -16.75 23.74
N SER A 297 -3.46 -16.38 22.53
CA SER A 297 -2.71 -17.23 21.60
C SER A 297 -1.19 -17.12 21.76
N HIS A 298 -0.69 -16.19 22.58
CA HIS A 298 0.74 -15.91 22.73
C HIS A 298 1.22 -15.99 24.19
N PRO A 299 1.09 -17.16 24.85
CA PRO A 299 1.63 -17.38 26.20
C PRO A 299 3.15 -17.18 26.25
N LEU A 300 3.62 -16.38 27.20
CA LEU A 300 5.04 -16.05 27.40
C LEU A 300 5.69 -17.05 28.36
N TYR A 301 6.91 -17.51 28.07
CA TYR A 301 7.72 -18.29 28.98
C TYR A 301 9.21 -17.97 28.79
N ILE A 302 10.02 -18.32 29.79
CA ILE A 302 11.47 -18.12 29.82
C ILE A 302 12.12 -19.50 29.75
N THR A 303 12.99 -19.70 28.76
CA THR A 303 13.60 -20.97 28.42
C THR A 303 15.08 -20.81 28.04
N ASP A 304 15.85 -21.89 28.02
CA ASP A 304 17.19 -21.91 27.41
C ASP A 304 17.16 -22.16 25.90
N ASP A 305 15.99 -22.42 25.31
CA ASP A 305 15.83 -22.59 23.86
C ASP A 305 15.62 -21.26 23.12
N ILE A 306 16.46 -21.02 22.13
CA ILE A 306 16.38 -19.87 21.23
C ILE A 306 15.19 -19.95 20.26
N ILE A 307 14.66 -21.16 19.99
CA ILE A 307 13.54 -21.37 19.05
C ILE A 307 12.20 -21.17 19.75
N GLY A 308 12.01 -21.77 20.92
CA GLY A 308 10.77 -21.70 21.66
C GLY A 308 9.63 -22.54 21.05
N GLY A 309 8.37 -22.21 21.37
CA GLY A 309 7.19 -22.90 20.82
C GLY A 309 7.02 -24.36 21.25
N ASP A 310 7.57 -24.77 22.41
CA ASP A 310 7.58 -26.17 22.88
C ASP A 310 8.14 -27.15 21.83
N SER A 311 9.07 -26.65 21.00
CA SER A 311 9.63 -27.38 19.87
C SER A 311 10.74 -28.36 20.30
N ASN A 312 11.38 -28.07 21.43
CA ASN A 312 12.42 -28.90 22.02
C ASN A 312 11.92 -29.48 23.37
N PRO A 313 11.60 -30.79 23.44
CA PRO A 313 11.14 -31.42 24.68
C PRO A 313 12.21 -31.53 25.78
N GLU A 314 13.47 -31.22 25.46
CA GLU A 314 14.58 -31.18 26.43
C GLU A 314 14.89 -29.76 26.94
N GLU A 315 14.10 -28.74 26.56
CA GLU A 315 14.31 -27.37 27.02
C GLU A 315 14.07 -27.20 28.53
N THR A 316 14.85 -26.32 29.16
CA THR A 316 14.66 -25.95 30.56
C THR A 316 13.77 -24.71 30.64
N VAL A 317 12.55 -24.87 31.14
CA VAL A 317 11.66 -23.73 31.41
C VAL A 317 11.95 -23.14 32.80
N TYR A 318 12.42 -21.89 32.83
CA TYR A 318 12.74 -21.16 34.06
C TYR A 318 11.52 -20.43 34.65
N ALA A 319 10.56 -20.01 33.81
CA ALA A 319 9.30 -19.40 34.24
C ALA A 319 8.25 -19.39 33.12
N GLY A 320 6.96 -19.40 33.47
CA GLY A 320 5.85 -19.36 32.51
C GLY A 320 5.49 -20.74 31.94
N GLY A 321 4.72 -20.76 30.86
CA GLY A 321 4.25 -21.96 30.18
C GLY A 321 3.03 -21.67 29.29
N ASP A 322 2.26 -22.69 28.91
CA ASP A 322 1.03 -22.53 28.12
C ASP A 322 -0.05 -21.64 28.77
N PHE A 323 -0.02 -21.51 30.09
CA PHE A 323 -1.00 -20.76 30.89
C PHE A 323 -0.71 -19.27 31.06
N SER A 324 0.50 -18.79 30.72
CA SER A 324 0.93 -17.40 30.93
C SER A 324 0.55 -16.47 29.77
N ALA A 325 -0.74 -16.45 29.42
CA ALA A 325 -1.33 -15.61 28.39
C ALA A 325 -2.40 -14.65 28.98
N GLY A 326 -2.41 -13.39 28.54
CA GLY A 326 -3.36 -12.35 28.98
C GLY A 326 -3.70 -11.34 27.90
N SER A 327 -4.71 -10.50 28.12
CA SER A 327 -5.19 -9.48 27.15
C SER A 327 -5.02 -8.06 27.69
N GLN A 328 -5.15 -7.03 26.85
CA GLN A 328 -5.08 -5.63 27.30
C GLN A 328 -6.10 -5.28 28.40
N SER A 329 -7.28 -5.91 28.39
CA SER A 329 -8.32 -5.70 29.42
C SER A 329 -8.13 -6.55 30.67
N SER A 330 -7.27 -7.58 30.62
CA SER A 330 -6.99 -8.50 31.73
C SER A 330 -5.59 -9.12 31.55
N PRO A 331 -4.52 -8.39 31.90
CA PRO A 331 -3.14 -8.88 31.77
C PRO A 331 -2.87 -10.08 32.67
N TYR A 332 -1.98 -10.97 32.24
CA TYR A 332 -1.46 -12.05 33.08
C TYR A 332 -0.11 -11.64 33.67
N GLU A 333 0.02 -11.66 35.00
CA GLU A 333 1.28 -11.32 35.68
C GLU A 333 2.16 -12.57 35.84
N LEU A 334 3.24 -12.65 35.06
CA LEU A 334 4.29 -13.65 35.22
C LEU A 334 5.43 -13.06 36.07
N LYS A 335 5.83 -13.77 37.12
CA LYS A 335 6.96 -13.40 37.97
C LYS A 335 8.09 -14.40 37.82
N TRP A 336 9.32 -13.90 37.71
CA TRP A 336 10.51 -14.74 37.65
C TRP A 336 11.64 -14.14 38.47
N THR A 337 12.35 -14.97 39.23
CA THR A 337 13.55 -14.56 39.98
C THR A 337 14.70 -15.46 39.53
N PRO A 338 15.66 -14.94 38.75
CA PRO A 338 16.83 -15.71 38.32
C PRO A 338 17.65 -16.15 39.53
N ASP A 339 18.12 -17.40 39.52
CA ASP A 339 18.91 -17.99 40.59
C ASP A 339 20.36 -18.27 40.15
N ALA A 340 21.17 -18.81 41.05
CA ALA A 340 22.57 -19.16 40.79
C ALA A 340 22.77 -20.21 39.68
N ASN A 341 21.72 -20.93 39.28
CA ASN A 341 21.76 -21.95 38.24
C ASN A 341 21.28 -21.40 36.88
N THR A 342 20.77 -20.17 36.84
CA THR A 342 20.33 -19.53 35.59
C THR A 342 21.54 -19.21 34.71
N PRO A 343 21.58 -19.68 33.45
CA PRO A 343 22.66 -19.39 32.51
C PRO A 343 22.84 -17.88 32.24
N ASP A 344 24.01 -17.51 31.72
CA ASP A 344 24.31 -16.12 31.36
C ASP A 344 23.42 -15.59 30.23
N VAL A 345 22.86 -16.48 29.41
CA VAL A 345 21.89 -16.18 28.36
C VAL A 345 20.72 -17.14 28.46
N VAL A 346 19.51 -16.59 28.55
CA VAL A 346 18.25 -17.31 28.43
C VAL A 346 17.33 -16.53 27.49
N TYR A 347 16.20 -17.10 27.10
CA TYR A 347 15.32 -16.54 26.10
C TYR A 347 13.91 -16.36 26.65
N TYR A 348 13.28 -15.23 26.35
CA TYR A 348 11.84 -15.10 26.49
C TYR A 348 11.21 -15.51 25.17
N GLN A 349 10.31 -16.48 25.19
CA GLN A 349 9.69 -17.01 23.98
C GLN A 349 8.19 -17.20 24.15
N CYS A 350 7.51 -17.50 23.06
CA CYS A 350 6.11 -17.89 23.11
C CYS A 350 6.03 -19.41 23.22
N PHE A 351 5.18 -19.92 24.13
CA PHE A 351 5.05 -21.35 24.34
C PHE A 351 4.38 -22.06 23.15
N THR A 352 3.54 -21.36 22.38
CA THR A 352 2.79 -21.94 21.24
C THR A 352 3.38 -21.61 19.88
N HIS A 353 4.22 -20.58 19.77
CA HIS A 353 4.78 -20.09 18.51
C HIS A 353 6.30 -19.98 18.63
N GLN A 354 7.00 -20.58 17.67
CA GLN A 354 8.45 -20.48 17.58
C GLN A 354 8.87 -19.05 17.20
N LYS A 355 10.01 -18.61 17.74
CA LYS A 355 10.72 -17.37 17.36
C LYS A 355 9.83 -16.14 17.47
N LEU A 356 9.18 -15.98 18.62
CA LEU A 356 8.34 -14.83 18.92
C LEU A 356 9.06 -13.80 19.81
N GLY A 357 10.00 -14.23 20.65
CA GLY A 357 10.78 -13.35 21.54
C GLY A 357 12.29 -13.42 21.31
N TRP A 358 13.07 -12.95 22.27
CA TRP A 358 14.52 -12.79 22.11
C TRP A 358 15.29 -13.13 23.40
N LYS A 359 16.31 -12.36 23.77
CA LYS A 359 17.31 -12.73 24.79
C LYS A 359 17.13 -11.97 26.10
N LEU A 360 17.34 -12.66 27.21
CA LEU A 360 17.73 -12.07 28.48
C LEU A 360 19.19 -12.46 28.78
N VAL A 361 20.00 -11.48 29.19
CA VAL A 361 21.42 -11.65 29.47
C VAL A 361 21.77 -11.23 30.89
N LYS A 362 22.65 -11.98 31.56
CA LYS A 362 23.06 -11.69 32.94
C LYS A 362 23.97 -10.47 32.98
N GLU A 363 23.72 -9.53 33.89
CA GLU A 363 24.58 -8.36 34.13
C GLU A 363 26.02 -8.79 34.43
N GLY A 364 26.99 -8.19 33.73
CA GLY A 364 28.42 -8.50 33.88
C GLY A 364 28.89 -9.74 33.11
N SER A 365 28.04 -10.38 32.30
CA SER A 365 28.45 -11.43 31.36
C SER A 365 29.00 -10.83 30.04
N GLY A 366 29.81 -11.60 29.31
CA GLY A 366 30.31 -11.18 27.99
C GLY A 366 29.18 -10.89 26.99
N ALA A 367 28.04 -11.58 27.10
CA ALA A 367 26.85 -11.34 26.29
C ALA A 367 26.17 -9.99 26.61
N ALA A 368 26.23 -9.53 27.87
CA ALA A 368 25.74 -8.22 28.26
C ALA A 368 26.65 -7.09 27.75
N GLU A 369 27.97 -7.30 27.79
CA GLU A 369 28.94 -6.35 27.22
C GLU A 369 28.77 -6.21 25.70
N GLU A 370 28.59 -7.33 25.01
CA GLU A 370 28.32 -7.37 23.56
C GLU A 370 27.00 -6.66 23.20
N ALA A 371 25.94 -6.89 23.98
CA ALA A 371 24.64 -6.23 23.76
C ALA A 371 24.73 -4.70 23.93
N VAL A 372 25.46 -4.22 24.94
CA VAL A 372 25.67 -2.78 25.18
C VAL A 372 26.59 -2.15 24.13
N ALA A 373 27.59 -2.90 23.65
CA ALA A 373 28.46 -2.44 22.57
C ALA A 373 27.71 -2.33 21.23
N ALA A 374 26.81 -3.28 20.96
CA ALA A 374 25.96 -3.30 19.77
C ALA A 374 24.86 -2.22 19.79
N SER A 375 24.55 -1.61 20.95
CA SER A 375 23.48 -0.63 21.08
C SER A 375 23.87 0.83 20.76
N GLY A 376 25.14 1.11 20.44
CA GLY A 376 25.63 2.46 20.09
C GLY A 376 25.51 3.49 21.24
N ASN A 377 26.63 3.78 21.91
CA ASN A 377 26.85 4.76 23.00
C ASN A 377 26.43 4.37 24.43
N ALA A 378 27.46 4.19 25.26
CA ALA A 378 27.45 4.12 26.73
C ALA A 378 27.10 5.46 27.43
N GLN A 379 26.28 6.33 26.81
CA GLN A 379 25.87 7.63 27.39
C GLN A 379 24.34 7.78 27.56
N LEU A 380 23.56 6.74 27.22
CA LEU A 380 22.09 6.71 27.37
C LEU A 380 21.60 6.04 28.68
N MET A 381 22.50 5.59 29.55
CA MET A 381 22.16 4.87 30.79
C MET A 381 21.75 5.78 31.96
N ALA A 382 21.63 7.10 31.76
CA ALA A 382 21.26 8.05 32.80
C ALA A 382 19.84 8.66 32.63
N GLU A 383 19.22 8.55 31.44
CA GLU A 383 17.96 9.25 31.15
C GLU A 383 16.72 8.34 31.16
N MET A 384 16.87 7.03 31.40
CA MET A 384 15.75 6.08 31.45
C MET A 384 15.04 5.94 32.82
N ASN A 385 15.35 6.80 33.80
CA ASN A 385 14.60 6.87 35.06
C ASN A 385 13.50 7.95 34.98
N GLY A 386 12.46 7.71 34.19
CA GLY A 386 11.35 8.66 34.08
C GLY A 386 10.26 8.29 33.08
N GLU A 387 9.40 7.36 33.48
CA GLU A 387 7.97 7.25 33.11
C GLU A 387 7.57 7.07 31.61
N THR A 388 7.41 5.79 31.26
CA THR A 388 6.27 5.18 30.53
C THR A 388 5.83 5.75 29.18
N GLY A 389 6.23 5.08 28.09
CA GLY A 389 5.58 5.15 26.77
C GLY A 389 4.70 3.92 26.48
N ALA A 390 3.39 4.14 26.32
CA ALA A 390 2.40 3.25 25.73
C ALA A 390 1.93 3.84 24.37
N PRO A 391 1.24 3.09 23.49
CA PRO A 391 1.46 3.08 22.05
C PRO A 391 0.62 4.06 21.19
N ALA A 392 1.12 4.27 19.96
CA ALA A 392 0.43 4.53 18.70
C ALA A 392 -0.74 5.53 18.68
N GLY A 393 -0.35 6.80 18.54
CA GLY A 393 -1.22 7.90 18.16
C GLY A 393 -0.50 9.23 18.34
N MET A 394 0.62 9.47 17.66
CA MET A 394 1.34 10.73 17.78
C MET A 394 2.12 11.04 16.50
N GLU A 395 1.92 12.25 15.99
CA GLU A 395 2.76 12.91 14.97
C GLU A 395 4.23 12.94 15.43
N ARG A 396 5.16 13.14 14.47
CA ARG A 396 6.60 13.22 14.75
C ARG A 396 6.87 14.19 15.91
N ASN A 397 7.75 13.78 16.84
CA ASN A 397 8.18 14.59 17.98
C ASN A 397 8.67 15.97 17.51
N PRO A 398 8.41 17.08 18.23
CA PRO A 398 8.95 18.38 17.87
C PRO A 398 10.47 18.40 17.69
N ASP A 399 10.92 18.86 16.52
CA ASP A 399 12.33 19.04 16.19
C ASP A 399 12.85 20.32 16.86
N CYS A 400 13.08 20.30 18.18
CA CYS A 400 13.62 21.45 18.94
C CYS A 400 15.15 21.60 18.86
N MET A 401 15.82 20.92 17.91
CA MET A 401 17.30 20.84 17.85
C MET A 401 17.88 21.09 16.45
N ALA A 402 17.08 21.55 15.48
CA ALA A 402 17.46 21.67 14.07
C ALA A 402 17.53 23.14 13.60
N GLY A 403 18.51 23.92 14.05
CA GLY A 403 18.76 25.29 13.56
C GLY A 403 17.57 26.26 13.68
N PRO A 404 17.69 27.51 13.20
CA PRO A 404 16.56 28.44 13.22
C PRO A 404 15.50 28.03 12.18
N LEU A 405 14.31 27.65 12.66
CA LEU A 405 13.16 27.31 11.81
C LEU A 405 12.42 28.60 11.43
N SER A 406 11.81 28.71 10.24
CA SER A 406 11.05 29.91 9.87
C SER A 406 9.81 29.60 9.03
N VAL A 407 8.82 30.48 9.07
CA VAL A 407 7.67 30.44 8.15
C VAL A 407 7.89 31.38 6.96
N ALA A 408 7.52 30.91 5.77
CA ALA A 408 7.68 31.62 4.51
C ALA A 408 6.95 32.97 4.53
N GLY A 409 7.67 34.03 4.15
CA GLY A 409 7.09 35.37 3.97
C GLY A 409 6.99 36.26 5.21
N ILE A 410 7.25 35.74 6.42
CA ILE A 410 7.16 36.53 7.68
C ILE A 410 8.52 36.75 8.37
N GLY A 411 9.58 36.04 7.95
CA GLY A 411 10.97 36.36 8.34
C GLY A 411 11.28 36.23 9.84
N MET A 412 10.44 35.50 10.60
CA MET A 412 10.64 35.20 12.02
C MET A 412 11.21 33.79 12.20
N GLU A 413 12.11 33.65 13.18
CA GLU A 413 12.77 32.39 13.52
C GLU A 413 12.13 31.74 14.76
N PHE A 414 12.08 30.41 14.77
CA PHE A 414 11.45 29.58 15.79
C PHE A 414 12.40 28.48 16.29
N GLU A 415 12.27 28.11 17.56
CA GLU A 415 13.14 27.14 18.23
C GLU A 415 12.67 25.70 18.03
N CYS A 416 11.36 25.48 17.92
CA CYS A 416 10.75 24.17 17.80
C CYS A 416 9.74 24.14 16.66
N GLY A 417 9.50 22.96 16.09
CA GLY A 417 8.49 22.78 15.08
C GLY A 417 8.06 21.33 14.85
N VAL A 418 6.92 21.17 14.20
CA VAL A 418 6.37 19.88 13.77
C VAL A 418 5.76 20.01 12.39
N ASP A 419 5.95 19.00 11.55
CA ASP A 419 5.28 18.91 10.25
C ASP A 419 3.80 18.52 10.42
N VAL A 420 2.91 19.23 9.74
CA VAL A 420 1.50 18.86 9.63
C VAL A 420 1.22 18.08 8.34
N ARG A 421 0.40 17.04 8.46
CA ARG A 421 -0.01 16.17 7.35
C ARG A 421 -0.67 17.01 6.24
N GLY A 422 -0.09 17.02 5.04
CA GLY A 422 -0.59 17.86 3.92
C GLY A 422 0.39 18.92 3.44
N GLY A 423 1.64 18.92 3.92
CA GLY A 423 2.74 19.70 3.35
C GLY A 423 3.08 21.00 4.09
N GLY A 424 2.65 21.17 5.34
CA GLY A 424 2.94 22.37 6.12
C GLY A 424 3.64 22.10 7.45
N LYS A 425 3.82 23.14 8.27
CA LYS A 425 4.50 23.07 9.58
C LYS A 425 3.88 24.02 10.60
N VAL A 426 3.90 23.61 11.87
CA VAL A 426 3.60 24.46 13.04
C VAL A 426 4.88 24.61 13.84
N LEU A 427 5.27 25.86 14.10
CA LEU A 427 6.51 26.26 14.76
C LEU A 427 6.20 27.04 16.04
N TRP A 428 7.07 26.99 17.03
CA TRP A 428 6.95 27.83 18.22
C TRP A 428 8.27 28.17 18.89
N THR A 429 8.26 29.27 19.63
CA THR A 429 9.30 29.70 20.56
C THR A 429 8.66 30.13 21.86
N HIS A 430 9.13 29.60 22.98
CA HIS A 430 8.66 29.99 24.31
C HIS A 430 9.73 30.87 24.96
N GLU A 431 9.33 32.06 25.41
CA GLU A 431 10.19 32.99 26.13
C GLU A 431 9.77 32.99 27.62
N PRO A 432 10.49 32.25 28.49
CA PRO A 432 10.10 32.10 29.89
C PRO A 432 10.18 33.41 30.67
N SER A 433 11.05 34.34 30.26
CA SER A 433 11.27 35.62 30.96
C SER A 433 10.07 36.56 30.87
N THR A 434 9.27 36.45 29.81
CA THR A 434 8.07 37.26 29.57
C THR A 434 6.77 36.45 29.63
N SER A 435 6.84 35.14 29.90
CA SER A 435 5.69 34.21 29.90
C SER A 435 4.89 34.26 28.59
N THR A 436 5.60 34.40 27.48
CA THR A 436 4.99 34.48 26.14
C THR A 436 5.42 33.32 25.28
N ILE A 437 4.50 32.82 24.44
CA ILE A 437 4.80 31.84 23.40
C ILE A 437 4.40 32.41 22.04
N THR A 438 5.32 32.33 21.07
CA THR A 438 5.06 32.74 19.69
C THR A 438 4.88 31.50 18.84
N PHE A 439 3.77 31.44 18.10
CA PHE A 439 3.48 30.38 17.15
C PHE A 439 3.62 30.88 15.72
N GLY A 440 4.23 30.06 14.87
CA GLY A 440 4.22 30.18 13.42
C GLY A 440 3.49 29.00 12.81
N MET A 441 2.72 29.22 11.76
CA MET A 441 2.10 28.14 11.00
C MET A 441 2.24 28.45 9.51
N GLU A 442 2.58 27.43 8.74
CA GLU A 442 2.71 27.47 7.28
C GLU A 442 2.01 26.27 6.67
N LEU A 443 1.19 26.47 5.65
CA LEU A 443 0.54 25.41 4.89
C LEU A 443 0.72 25.64 3.39
N THR A 444 0.93 24.57 2.63
CA THR A 444 0.97 24.56 1.16
C THR A 444 -0.44 24.63 0.56
N SER A 445 -1.21 25.66 0.95
CA SER A 445 -2.49 26.00 0.34
C SER A 445 -2.74 27.51 0.42
N PRO A 446 -3.18 28.16 -0.67
CA PRO A 446 -3.68 29.52 -0.61
C PRO A 446 -5.03 29.56 0.12
N GLY A 447 -5.23 30.52 1.03
CA GLY A 447 -6.51 30.72 1.73
C GLY A 447 -6.38 30.87 3.24
N TRP A 448 -7.51 30.84 3.94
CA TRP A 448 -7.50 30.95 5.40
C TRP A 448 -6.89 29.71 6.03
N ILE A 449 -6.11 29.90 7.10
CA ILE A 449 -5.51 28.83 7.90
C ILE A 449 -5.90 29.01 9.36
N GLY A 450 -6.01 27.93 10.10
CA GLY A 450 -6.44 27.94 11.48
C GLY A 450 -5.66 26.96 12.35
N LEU A 451 -5.29 27.41 13.54
CA LEU A 451 -4.70 26.61 14.60
C LEU A 451 -5.59 26.72 15.86
N GLY A 452 -6.15 25.61 16.29
CA GLY A 452 -7.05 25.54 17.44
C GLY A 452 -6.48 24.77 18.62
N PHE A 453 -6.90 25.15 19.82
CA PHE A 453 -6.46 24.57 21.08
C PHE A 453 -7.68 24.05 21.84
N ASN A 454 -7.62 22.79 22.29
CA ASN A 454 -8.76 22.12 22.92
C ASN A 454 -8.50 21.87 24.42
N PRO A 455 -9.36 22.35 25.32
CA PRO A 455 -9.21 22.13 26.77
C PRO A 455 -9.80 20.81 27.28
N LYS A 456 -10.43 19.96 26.44
CA LYS A 456 -11.20 18.76 26.88
C LYS A 456 -10.45 17.44 26.67
N GLU A 457 -10.88 16.41 27.43
CA GLU A 457 -10.42 15.01 27.39
C GLU A 457 -10.58 14.30 26.03
N ASP A 458 -11.21 14.93 25.02
CA ASP A 458 -11.24 14.45 23.64
C ASP A 458 -10.32 15.34 22.77
N PRO A 459 -9.09 14.89 22.50
CA PRO A 459 -8.04 15.71 21.90
C PRO A 459 -8.22 15.95 20.39
N THR A 460 -9.17 15.27 19.75
CA THR A 460 -9.39 15.34 18.30
C THR A 460 -10.63 16.14 17.90
N SER A 461 -11.43 16.58 18.89
CA SER A 461 -12.69 17.27 18.63
C SER A 461 -12.48 18.75 18.29
N MET A 462 -13.05 19.19 17.16
CA MET A 462 -13.21 20.61 16.82
C MET A 462 -14.16 21.33 17.80
N VAL A 463 -15.19 20.62 18.29
CA VAL A 463 -16.22 21.21 19.15
C VAL A 463 -15.68 21.40 20.56
N GLY A 464 -15.69 22.65 21.04
CA GLY A 464 -15.16 23.08 22.32
C GLY A 464 -13.75 23.68 22.26
N SER A 465 -13.15 23.77 21.07
CA SER A 465 -11.83 24.36 20.87
C SER A 465 -11.88 25.87 20.64
N MET A 466 -10.79 26.56 20.95
CA MET A 466 -10.56 27.96 20.57
C MET A 466 -9.54 28.00 19.43
N ALA A 467 -9.90 28.58 18.29
CA ALA A 467 -9.06 28.61 17.10
C ALA A 467 -8.60 30.01 16.71
N VAL A 468 -7.30 30.15 16.51
CA VAL A 468 -6.66 31.32 15.90
C VAL A 468 -6.69 31.13 14.39
N ILE A 469 -7.34 32.05 13.69
CA ILE A 469 -7.54 32.01 12.24
C ILE A 469 -6.78 33.15 11.59
N GLY A 470 -5.87 32.81 10.67
CA GLY A 470 -5.21 33.73 9.76
C GLY A 470 -5.93 33.79 8.42
N GLN A 471 -6.28 35.00 7.98
CA GLN A 471 -6.84 35.25 6.64
C GLN A 471 -6.44 36.65 6.17
N ALA A 472 -6.78 37.01 4.93
CA ALA A 472 -6.42 38.31 4.33
C ALA A 472 -6.89 39.54 5.15
N SER A 473 -7.94 39.40 5.99
CA SER A 473 -8.41 40.47 6.87
C SER A 473 -7.61 40.60 8.19
N GLY A 474 -6.60 39.76 8.40
CA GLY A 474 -5.82 39.66 9.64
C GLY A 474 -6.06 38.37 10.41
N VAL A 475 -5.46 38.30 11.60
CA VAL A 475 -5.53 37.15 12.52
C VAL A 475 -6.61 37.41 13.57
N SER A 476 -7.48 36.43 13.83
CA SER A 476 -8.56 36.53 14.83
C SER A 476 -8.83 35.21 15.55
N VAL A 477 -9.39 35.27 16.76
CA VAL A 477 -9.71 34.08 17.57
C VAL A 477 -11.21 33.79 17.50
N LYS A 478 -11.58 32.51 17.37
CA LYS A 478 -12.95 32.02 17.30
C LYS A 478 -13.19 30.86 18.28
N ASP A 479 -14.36 30.86 18.92
CA ASP A 479 -14.84 29.76 19.74
C ASP A 479 -15.65 28.79 18.87
N LEU A 480 -15.24 27.51 18.84
CA LEU A 480 -15.84 26.47 18.00
C LEU A 480 -16.88 25.68 18.80
N ASN A 481 -18.09 26.22 18.98
CA ASN A 481 -19.12 25.60 19.85
C ASN A 481 -19.92 24.47 19.19
N GLY A 482 -19.69 24.20 17.89
CA GLY A 482 -20.38 23.18 17.11
C GLY A 482 -19.78 23.02 15.72
N ARG A 483 -20.37 22.14 14.90
CA ARG A 483 -19.85 21.79 13.56
C ARG A 483 -20.48 22.60 12.42
N THR A 484 -21.37 23.53 12.75
CA THR A 484 -22.03 24.40 11.77
C THR A 484 -21.52 25.82 11.90
N MET A 485 -21.56 26.60 10.82
CA MET A 485 -21.11 28.00 10.84
C MET A 485 -21.87 28.87 11.84
N SER A 486 -23.10 28.51 12.24
CA SER A 486 -23.85 29.23 13.28
C SER A 486 -23.33 28.99 14.69
N ASP A 487 -22.52 27.94 14.89
CA ASP A 487 -21.95 27.58 16.19
C ASP A 487 -20.51 28.10 16.36
N VAL A 488 -19.96 28.75 15.34
CA VAL A 488 -18.62 29.37 15.37
C VAL A 488 -18.77 30.85 15.69
N VAL A 489 -18.22 31.28 16.82
CA VAL A 489 -18.43 32.64 17.36
C VAL A 489 -17.10 33.38 17.47
N ASP A 490 -17.05 34.65 17.07
CA ASP A 490 -15.85 35.48 17.21
C ASP A 490 -15.55 35.81 18.67
N ASN A 491 -14.31 35.60 19.09
CA ASN A 491 -13.84 35.93 20.43
C ASN A 491 -12.96 37.19 20.39
N ALA A 492 -13.62 38.35 20.41
CA ALA A 492 -12.95 39.65 20.31
C ALA A 492 -11.98 39.92 21.47
N ALA A 493 -12.25 39.39 22.67
CA ALA A 493 -11.39 39.56 23.84
C ALA A 493 -10.08 38.78 23.69
N ALA A 494 -10.14 37.50 23.29
CA ALA A 494 -8.97 36.69 23.01
C ALA A 494 -8.19 37.18 21.77
N THR A 495 -8.90 37.75 20.79
CA THR A 495 -8.26 38.39 19.63
C THR A 495 -7.44 39.61 20.04
N ALA A 496 -7.97 40.44 20.95
CA ALA A 496 -7.29 41.64 21.42
C ALA A 496 -6.08 41.36 22.34
N SER A 497 -5.97 40.14 22.91
CA SER A 497 -4.83 39.72 23.72
C SER A 497 -3.68 39.13 22.91
N LEU A 498 -3.86 38.85 21.61
CA LEU A 498 -2.77 38.43 20.74
C LEU A 498 -1.85 39.62 20.41
N SER A 499 -0.54 39.34 20.29
CA SER A 499 0.47 40.29 19.83
C SER A 499 1.30 39.68 18.69
N ASN A 500 2.13 40.48 17.99
CA ASN A 500 2.91 40.04 16.82
C ASN A 500 2.10 39.23 15.80
N THR A 501 0.87 39.66 15.52
CA THR A 501 -0.02 38.97 14.58
C THR A 501 0.32 39.36 13.15
N GLU A 502 0.71 38.39 12.33
CA GLU A 502 0.95 38.58 10.91
C GLU A 502 0.34 37.42 10.11
N TYR A 503 -0.18 37.73 8.93
CA TYR A 503 -0.65 36.74 7.97
C TYR A 503 -0.15 37.12 6.59
N ALA A 504 0.44 36.15 5.90
CA ALA A 504 0.92 36.28 4.53
C ALA A 504 0.44 35.09 3.72
N ALA A 505 0.03 35.32 2.47
CA ALA A 505 -0.31 34.24 1.56
C ALA A 505 0.19 34.54 0.15
N SER A 506 0.73 33.52 -0.51
CA SER A 506 1.09 33.49 -1.93
C SER A 506 0.11 32.60 -2.71
N SER A 507 0.39 32.31 -3.97
CA SER A 507 -0.37 31.34 -4.79
C SER A 507 -0.37 29.94 -4.18
N ASP A 508 0.67 29.59 -3.42
CA ASP A 508 0.96 28.20 -3.04
C ASP A 508 1.05 28.01 -1.52
N ILE A 509 1.30 29.08 -0.75
CA ILE A 509 1.55 28.99 0.69
C ILE A 509 0.71 30.03 1.44
N ALA A 510 0.11 29.65 2.56
CA ALA A 510 -0.40 30.58 3.56
C ALA A 510 0.38 30.39 4.86
N ALA A 511 0.81 31.51 5.45
CA ALA A 511 1.56 31.56 6.68
C ALA A 511 0.93 32.54 7.66
N MET A 512 0.97 32.22 8.95
CA MET A 512 0.59 33.13 10.03
C MET A 512 1.56 33.05 11.20
N VAL A 513 1.73 34.17 11.89
CA VAL A 513 2.44 34.25 13.17
C VAL A 513 1.56 34.97 14.18
N PHE A 514 1.61 34.54 15.43
CA PHE A 514 0.99 35.25 16.55
C PHE A 514 1.70 34.90 17.87
N THR A 515 1.73 35.85 18.79
CA THR A 515 2.25 35.70 20.15
C THR A 515 1.11 35.70 21.15
N VAL A 516 1.16 34.73 22.06
CA VAL A 516 0.24 34.55 23.18
C VAL A 516 0.96 34.90 24.47
N ASP A 517 0.37 35.78 25.27
CA ASP A 517 0.74 35.97 26.68
C ASP A 517 -0.05 34.96 27.52
N LEU A 518 0.67 34.03 28.15
CA LEU A 518 0.10 32.92 28.90
C LEU A 518 -0.60 33.36 30.20
N ALA A 519 -0.31 34.57 30.69
CA ALA A 519 -0.95 35.11 31.89
C ALA A 519 -2.29 35.81 31.59
N THR A 520 -2.47 36.32 30.37
CA THR A 520 -3.61 37.19 30.03
C THR A 520 -4.51 36.65 28.92
N THR A 521 -4.01 35.72 28.10
CA THR A 521 -4.77 35.17 26.98
C THR A 521 -5.53 33.91 27.42
N PRO A 522 -6.86 33.82 27.20
CA PRO A 522 -7.67 32.69 27.66
C PRO A 522 -7.52 31.41 26.79
N LEU A 523 -6.45 31.30 25.99
CA LEU A 523 -6.20 30.10 25.19
C LEU A 523 -5.70 28.97 26.10
N PRO A 524 -6.21 27.73 25.95
CA PRO A 524 -5.84 26.60 26.79
C PRO A 524 -4.49 26.02 26.36
N ILE A 525 -3.41 26.74 26.67
CA ILE A 525 -2.03 26.37 26.38
C ILE A 525 -1.32 26.11 27.71
N ASP A 526 -0.82 24.90 27.89
CA ASP A 526 -0.06 24.48 29.07
C ASP A 526 1.43 24.38 28.71
N VAL A 527 2.27 25.12 29.45
CA VAL A 527 3.73 25.16 29.29
C VAL A 527 4.49 24.62 30.50
N GLU A 528 3.80 24.22 31.59
CA GLU A 528 4.39 23.79 32.87
C GLU A 528 4.33 22.25 33.02
N GLY A 529 4.54 21.52 31.92
CA GLY A 529 4.64 20.05 31.91
C GLY A 529 3.33 19.29 31.63
N GLY A 530 2.22 19.99 31.34
CA GLY A 530 1.02 19.37 30.76
C GLY A 530 1.09 19.25 29.23
N ARG A 531 0.25 18.37 28.65
CA ARG A 531 0.14 18.20 27.20
C ARG A 531 -0.82 19.23 26.61
N THR A 532 -0.37 20.03 25.63
CA THR A 532 -1.24 20.94 24.88
C THR A 532 -1.77 20.23 23.62
N HIS A 533 -3.10 20.08 23.54
CA HIS A 533 -3.80 19.51 22.40
C HIS A 533 -4.16 20.60 21.39
N TRP A 534 -3.82 20.37 20.12
CA TRP A 534 -4.12 21.32 19.06
C TRP A 534 -4.72 20.66 17.82
N ILE A 535 -5.46 21.46 17.05
CA ILE A 535 -6.12 21.07 15.80
C ILE A 535 -5.77 22.09 14.74
N TRP A 536 -5.84 21.71 13.47
CA TRP A 536 -5.58 22.63 12.38
C TRP A 536 -6.56 22.43 11.23
N GLY A 537 -6.75 23.47 10.43
CA GLY A 537 -7.57 23.41 9.23
C GLY A 537 -7.32 24.58 8.30
N PHE A 538 -7.66 24.41 7.04
CA PHE A 538 -7.60 25.47 6.04
C PHE A 538 -8.75 25.37 5.05
N GLY A 539 -9.00 26.44 4.32
CA GLY A 539 -10.04 26.48 3.29
C GLY A 539 -9.82 27.60 2.29
N GLY A 540 -10.90 28.06 1.66
CA GLY A 540 -10.84 29.08 0.60
C GLY A 540 -10.32 30.45 1.05
N THR A 541 -10.52 31.47 0.22
CA THR A 541 -9.95 32.82 0.45
C THR A 541 -10.56 33.58 1.62
N THR A 542 -11.75 33.18 2.09
CA THR A 542 -12.43 33.74 3.27
C THR A 542 -12.76 32.63 4.26
N PHE A 543 -12.66 32.92 5.56
CA PHE A 543 -12.97 31.97 6.61
C PHE A 543 -14.38 31.36 6.43
N GLY A 544 -14.43 30.04 6.43
CA GLY A 544 -15.63 29.26 6.16
C GLY A 544 -15.39 27.77 6.44
N MET A 545 -16.11 26.90 5.72
CA MET A 545 -15.89 25.46 5.83
C MET A 545 -14.47 25.11 5.36
N HIS A 546 -13.77 24.27 6.12
CA HIS A 546 -12.42 23.81 5.78
C HIS A 546 -12.47 22.75 4.66
N THR A 547 -11.49 22.78 3.75
CA THR A 547 -11.33 21.78 2.69
C THR A 547 -10.43 20.61 3.14
N ALA A 548 -9.53 20.86 4.08
CA ALA A 548 -8.77 19.84 4.80
C ALA A 548 -8.49 20.26 6.25
N TYR A 549 -8.26 19.27 7.11
CA TYR A 549 -8.14 19.43 8.55
C TYR A 549 -7.35 18.28 9.17
N GLY A 550 -6.82 18.51 10.37
CA GLY A 550 -6.13 17.50 11.16
C GLY A 550 -6.06 17.87 12.64
N SER A 551 -5.44 17.00 13.44
CA SER A 551 -5.25 17.19 14.88
C SER A 551 -3.88 16.68 15.30
N GLY A 552 -3.23 17.40 16.21
CA GLY A 552 -1.87 17.12 16.66
C GLY A 552 -1.66 17.19 18.16
N LEU A 553 -0.49 16.72 18.59
CA LEU A 553 -0.06 16.70 19.99
C LEU A 553 1.32 17.34 20.10
N SER A 554 1.48 18.38 20.93
CA SER A 554 2.83 18.86 21.26
C SER A 554 3.37 18.09 22.47
N ALA A 555 4.54 17.48 22.32
CA ALA A 555 5.34 17.03 23.47
C ALA A 555 5.78 18.26 24.28
N ALA A 556 5.93 18.09 25.60
CA ALA A 556 6.20 19.16 26.55
C ALA A 556 7.17 20.23 26.01
N ILE A 557 6.78 21.51 26.06
CA ILE A 557 7.63 22.65 25.70
C ILE A 557 8.86 22.58 26.62
N PRO A 558 10.07 22.31 26.11
CA PRO A 558 11.25 22.22 26.95
C PRO A 558 11.57 23.61 27.50
N THR A 559 11.56 23.78 28.82
CA THR A 559 12.12 24.97 29.46
C THR A 559 13.62 24.79 29.62
N PHE A 560 14.40 25.24 28.63
CA PHE A 560 15.85 25.34 28.80
C PHE A 560 16.23 26.72 29.37
N LEU A 561 17.03 26.69 30.43
CA LEU A 561 17.64 27.85 31.05
C LEU A 561 18.56 28.57 30.05
N ALA A 562 18.46 29.90 30.04
CA ALA A 562 19.21 30.83 29.22
C ALA A 562 20.72 30.49 29.11
N VAL A 563 21.21 30.36 27.87
CA VAL A 563 22.64 30.37 27.56
C VAL A 563 22.91 31.48 26.53
N GLU A 564 23.93 32.28 26.84
CA GLU A 564 24.26 33.55 26.20
C GLU A 564 24.60 33.45 24.71
N ALA A 565 24.17 34.46 23.96
CA ALA A 565 24.36 34.63 22.52
C ALA A 565 25.82 34.92 22.10
N PRO A 566 26.27 34.47 20.91
CA PRO A 566 27.35 35.12 20.19
C PRO A 566 26.85 35.90 18.96
N THR A 567 27.33 37.14 18.94
CA THR A 567 27.34 38.23 17.96
C THR A 567 27.36 37.92 16.45
N LYS A 568 26.56 38.69 15.70
CA LYS A 568 26.57 38.96 14.24
C LYS A 568 27.88 39.61 13.72
N THR A 569 28.25 39.31 12.47
CA THR A 569 28.74 40.25 11.42
C THR A 569 28.75 39.55 10.02
N PRO A 570 28.75 40.28 8.87
CA PRO A 570 27.80 40.02 7.76
C PRO A 570 28.39 39.78 6.34
N VAL A 571 27.61 39.06 5.47
CA VAL A 571 27.40 39.22 3.99
C VAL A 571 28.63 38.94 3.07
N PRO A 572 28.54 38.28 1.87
CA PRO A 572 27.51 38.44 0.83
C PRO A 572 26.95 37.20 0.09
N THR A 573 25.67 37.34 -0.26
CA THR A 573 25.03 37.11 -1.56
C THR A 573 25.75 36.27 -2.61
N GLU A 574 25.34 35.01 -2.76
CA GLU A 574 25.27 34.34 -4.07
C GLU A 574 23.94 33.57 -4.15
N THR A 575 23.32 33.66 -5.32
CA THR A 575 22.06 33.00 -5.68
C THR A 575 22.38 31.60 -6.20
N PRO A 576 21.67 30.54 -5.77
CA PRO A 576 21.61 29.29 -6.52
C PRO A 576 20.30 29.18 -7.33
N PRO A 577 20.29 28.36 -8.40
CA PRO A 577 19.23 28.30 -9.41
C PRO A 577 18.02 27.46 -8.94
N PRO A 578 16.90 27.47 -9.69
CA PRO A 578 15.70 26.73 -9.33
C PRO A 578 15.89 25.23 -9.60
N ASP A 579 15.75 24.42 -8.55
CA ASP A 579 15.77 22.97 -8.66
C ASP A 579 14.50 22.47 -9.36
N THR A 580 14.76 21.71 -10.42
CA THR A 580 13.84 21.14 -11.39
C THR A 580 13.46 19.73 -10.93
N VAL A 581 12.17 19.43 -10.87
CA VAL A 581 11.67 18.06 -10.84
C VAL A 581 11.07 17.75 -12.20
N GLY A 582 11.77 16.96 -13.03
CA GLY A 582 11.20 16.37 -14.23
C GLY A 582 12.23 15.75 -15.19
N ASN A 583 12.10 14.45 -15.49
CA ASN A 583 12.95 13.66 -16.40
C ASN A 583 12.78 13.98 -17.90
N ALA A 584 12.39 15.19 -18.29
CA ALA A 584 12.46 15.64 -19.67
C ALA A 584 13.75 16.47 -19.83
N LEU A 585 14.64 16.03 -20.72
CA LEU A 585 15.93 16.69 -20.95
C LEU A 585 15.91 17.33 -22.34
N CYS A 586 15.86 18.67 -22.37
CA CYS A 586 16.30 19.42 -23.55
C CYS A 586 17.76 19.80 -23.32
N VAL A 587 18.64 19.26 -24.16
CA VAL A 587 20.09 19.51 -24.09
C VAL A 587 20.50 20.40 -25.26
N ASP A 588 21.59 21.16 -25.08
CA ASP A 588 22.24 21.89 -26.17
C ASP A 588 22.94 20.90 -27.13
N GLY A 589 22.17 20.13 -27.90
CA GLY A 589 22.70 19.20 -28.88
C GLY A 589 21.66 18.25 -29.51
N PRO A 590 21.90 17.80 -30.75
CA PRO A 590 21.00 16.89 -31.47
C PRO A 590 21.02 15.45 -30.92
N PHE A 591 19.85 14.85 -30.68
CA PHE A 591 19.71 13.39 -30.56
C PHE A 591 19.58 12.76 -31.95
N GLU A 592 20.49 11.84 -32.29
CA GLU A 592 20.44 11.10 -33.57
C GLU A 592 19.69 9.77 -33.42
N VAL A 593 18.68 9.56 -34.26
CA VAL A 593 18.00 8.27 -34.44
C VAL A 593 18.41 7.73 -35.81
N THR A 594 18.99 6.53 -35.85
CA THR A 594 19.39 5.86 -37.10
C THR A 594 18.17 5.71 -38.02
N GLY A 595 18.14 6.46 -39.13
CA GLY A 595 17.03 6.46 -40.10
C GLY A 595 16.22 7.77 -40.16
N ALA A 596 16.30 8.64 -39.16
CA ALA A 596 15.62 9.94 -39.16
C ALA A 596 16.46 11.04 -39.85
N ALA A 597 15.80 11.89 -40.65
CA ALA A 597 16.47 12.93 -41.45
C ALA A 597 16.85 14.21 -40.66
N VAL A 598 16.34 14.36 -39.44
CA VAL A 598 16.47 15.57 -38.61
C VAL A 598 16.82 15.18 -37.17
N PRO A 599 17.73 15.89 -36.50
CA PRO A 599 17.99 15.64 -35.10
C PRO A 599 16.91 16.19 -34.17
N TYR A 600 16.64 15.46 -33.07
CA TYR A 600 15.68 15.87 -32.05
C TYR A 600 16.33 16.75 -30.96
N GLN A 601 15.61 17.72 -30.41
CA GLN A 601 16.14 18.65 -29.38
C GLN A 601 15.80 18.24 -27.95
N CYS A 602 14.68 17.56 -27.75
CA CYS A 602 14.18 17.16 -26.45
C CYS A 602 13.84 15.68 -26.44
N ALA A 603 14.06 15.03 -25.30
CA ALA A 603 13.72 13.63 -25.10
C ALA A 603 13.07 13.40 -23.74
N LEU A 604 12.14 12.45 -23.71
CA LEU A 604 11.51 11.93 -22.51
C LEU A 604 11.51 10.40 -22.59
N ASP A 605 12.16 9.79 -21.60
CA ASP A 605 12.12 8.35 -21.40
C ASP A 605 10.90 7.97 -20.55
N PHE A 606 10.17 6.95 -20.99
CA PHE A 606 8.99 6.43 -20.31
C PHE A 606 8.99 4.90 -20.28
N ASP A 607 8.32 4.32 -19.29
CA ASP A 607 8.23 2.86 -19.12
C ASP A 607 7.24 2.29 -20.13
N ALA A 608 7.73 1.61 -21.17
CA ALA A 608 6.90 0.98 -22.20
C ALA A 608 6.47 -0.47 -21.89
N GLY A 609 6.73 -0.97 -20.67
CA GLY A 609 6.66 -2.39 -20.32
C GLY A 609 7.94 -2.94 -19.66
N GLY A 610 8.82 -2.06 -19.19
CA GLY A 610 10.14 -2.29 -18.60
C GLY A 610 10.84 -0.94 -18.45
N ALA A 611 11.85 -0.84 -17.58
CA ALA A 611 12.38 0.48 -17.22
C ALA A 611 13.01 1.20 -18.41
N SER A 612 12.42 2.35 -18.76
CA SER A 612 12.90 3.27 -19.80
C SER A 612 13.08 2.64 -21.17
N ASP A 613 12.21 1.70 -21.55
CA ASP A 613 12.29 1.06 -22.86
C ASP A 613 11.58 1.89 -23.96
N GLY A 614 10.73 2.83 -23.58
CA GLY A 614 10.08 3.78 -24.49
C GLY A 614 10.75 5.15 -24.46
N ARG A 615 11.05 5.71 -25.62
CA ARG A 615 11.60 7.07 -25.75
C ARG A 615 10.74 7.90 -26.68
N LEU A 616 10.24 9.02 -26.17
CA LEU A 616 9.58 10.06 -26.94
C LEU A 616 10.60 11.19 -27.18
N LEU A 617 10.89 11.50 -28.44
CA LEU A 617 11.72 12.63 -28.82
C LEU A 617 10.88 13.65 -29.57
N TRP A 618 11.21 14.94 -29.38
CA TRP A 618 10.58 16.00 -30.16
C TRP A 618 11.51 17.19 -30.43
N THR A 619 11.16 17.95 -31.45
CA THR A 619 11.73 19.26 -31.77
C THR A 619 10.59 20.22 -32.07
N HIS A 620 10.54 21.35 -31.38
CA HIS A 620 9.59 22.43 -31.67
C HIS A 620 10.31 23.54 -32.45
N ASP A 621 9.90 23.75 -33.71
CA ASP A 621 10.34 24.88 -34.50
C ASP A 621 9.29 26.00 -34.42
N GLY A 622 9.48 26.92 -33.48
CA GLY A 622 8.60 28.08 -33.28
C GLY A 622 8.59 29.08 -34.45
N VAL A 623 9.52 28.99 -35.41
CA VAL A 623 9.55 29.83 -36.62
C VAL A 623 8.76 29.21 -37.76
N ALA A 624 8.90 27.89 -37.94
CA ALA A 624 8.12 27.12 -38.91
C ALA A 624 6.70 26.79 -38.43
N GLY A 625 6.45 26.83 -37.12
CA GLY A 625 5.17 26.44 -36.51
C GLY A 625 4.94 24.93 -36.52
N THR A 626 6.01 24.14 -36.45
CA THR A 626 5.94 22.68 -36.56
C THR A 626 6.53 21.98 -35.34
N VAL A 627 6.05 20.76 -35.07
CA VAL A 627 6.65 19.85 -34.08
C VAL A 627 6.96 18.52 -34.73
N ASP A 628 8.23 18.11 -34.67
CA ASP A 628 8.67 16.78 -35.09
C ASP A 628 8.59 15.82 -33.90
N PHE A 629 7.99 14.66 -34.08
CA PHE A 629 7.92 13.60 -33.07
C PHE A 629 8.64 12.33 -33.53
N ALA A 630 9.28 11.65 -32.59
CA ALA A 630 9.72 10.27 -32.70
C ALA A 630 9.37 9.48 -31.45
N LEU A 631 8.79 8.29 -31.64
CA LEU A 631 8.46 7.35 -30.60
C LEU A 631 9.20 6.04 -30.88
N CYS A 632 10.08 5.64 -29.96
CA CYS A 632 10.84 4.40 -30.05
C CYS A 632 10.45 3.49 -28.89
N VAL A 633 9.98 2.27 -29.15
CA VAL A 633 9.48 1.32 -28.13
C VAL A 633 9.82 -0.13 -28.48
N PRO A 634 9.94 -1.05 -27.51
CA PRO A 634 10.22 -2.46 -27.74
C PRO A 634 8.95 -3.20 -28.19
N ALA A 635 8.58 -3.07 -29.47
CA ALA A 635 7.42 -3.73 -30.05
C ALA A 635 7.79 -4.37 -31.38
N GLU A 636 7.27 -5.58 -31.62
CA GLU A 636 7.39 -6.28 -32.90
C GLU A 636 6.20 -6.00 -33.84
N GLY A 637 5.11 -5.43 -33.33
CA GLY A 637 3.90 -5.07 -34.09
C GLY A 637 3.58 -3.57 -34.02
N TRP A 638 2.29 -3.21 -33.98
CA TRP A 638 1.87 -1.80 -34.05
C TRP A 638 2.21 -0.98 -32.79
N VAL A 639 2.45 0.32 -32.99
CA VAL A 639 2.68 1.32 -31.92
C VAL A 639 1.76 2.52 -32.12
N SER A 640 1.33 3.17 -31.03
CA SER A 640 0.54 4.40 -31.10
C SER A 640 0.94 5.45 -30.05
N VAL A 641 0.71 6.70 -30.44
CA VAL A 641 0.67 7.86 -29.54
C VAL A 641 -0.67 8.56 -29.67
N GLY A 642 -1.34 8.82 -28.56
CA GLY A 642 -2.62 9.52 -28.47
C GLY A 642 -2.48 10.88 -27.80
N PHE A 643 -3.22 11.86 -28.27
CA PHE A 643 -3.22 13.25 -27.83
C PHE A 643 -4.61 13.58 -27.25
N GLN A 644 -4.61 14.28 -26.10
CA GLN A 644 -5.81 14.51 -25.30
C GLN A 644 -5.90 15.94 -24.80
N THR A 645 -7.12 16.36 -24.47
CA THR A 645 -7.37 17.61 -23.72
C THR A 645 -7.23 17.37 -22.22
N ALA A 646 -6.98 18.44 -21.46
CA ALA A 646 -6.84 18.38 -20.00
C ALA A 646 -8.04 17.71 -19.29
N GLU A 647 -9.26 17.87 -19.81
CA GLU A 647 -10.48 17.26 -19.25
C GLU A 647 -10.47 15.72 -19.31
N ASN A 648 -9.75 15.14 -20.27
CA ASN A 648 -9.73 13.70 -20.52
C ASN A 648 -8.32 13.11 -20.44
N ALA A 649 -7.37 13.79 -19.78
CA ALA A 649 -5.94 13.51 -19.84
C ALA A 649 -5.52 12.07 -19.49
N ASN A 650 -6.38 11.25 -18.86
CA ASN A 650 -6.10 9.85 -18.52
C ASN A 650 -7.00 8.84 -19.27
N SER A 651 -7.70 9.26 -20.33
CA SER A 651 -8.74 8.46 -20.99
C SER A 651 -8.43 8.18 -22.45
N MET A 652 -8.30 6.90 -22.82
CA MET A 652 -8.27 6.47 -24.23
C MET A 652 -9.49 6.99 -25.00
N THR A 653 -10.67 6.97 -24.38
CA THR A 653 -11.91 7.43 -25.01
C THR A 653 -11.89 8.95 -25.16
N GLY A 654 -12.06 9.42 -26.39
CA GLY A 654 -12.03 10.84 -26.76
C GLY A 654 -10.69 11.32 -27.33
N ALA A 655 -9.64 10.49 -27.30
CA ALA A 655 -8.32 10.85 -27.80
C ALA A 655 -8.24 10.80 -29.35
N LEU A 656 -7.36 11.63 -29.90
CA LEU A 656 -6.87 11.50 -31.28
C LEU A 656 -5.52 10.81 -31.25
N ALA A 657 -5.32 9.78 -32.05
CA ALA A 657 -4.10 9.00 -32.04
C ALA A 657 -3.43 8.94 -33.41
N VAL A 658 -2.11 8.84 -33.40
CA VAL A 658 -1.30 8.47 -34.56
C VAL A 658 -0.82 7.04 -34.31
N ILE A 659 -1.16 6.13 -35.22
CA ILE A 659 -0.87 4.70 -35.09
C ILE A 659 0.05 4.30 -36.25
N GLY A 660 1.21 3.73 -35.92
CA GLY A 660 2.12 3.10 -36.86
C GLY A 660 1.93 1.59 -36.89
N THR A 661 1.74 1.06 -38.09
CA THR A 661 1.62 -0.37 -38.38
C THR A 661 2.56 -0.73 -39.54
N PRO A 662 2.86 -2.01 -39.78
CA PRO A 662 3.62 -2.43 -40.97
C PRO A 662 2.99 -1.99 -42.31
N ASP A 663 1.69 -1.72 -42.35
CA ASP A 663 0.98 -1.22 -43.53
C ASP A 663 1.10 0.31 -43.72
N GLY A 664 1.60 1.03 -42.71
CA GLY A 664 1.81 2.47 -42.73
C GLY A 664 1.39 3.17 -41.44
N VAL A 665 1.47 4.50 -41.47
CA VAL A 665 1.09 5.39 -40.36
C VAL A 665 -0.18 6.14 -40.71
N GLU A 666 -1.16 6.09 -39.82
CA GLU A 666 -2.47 6.75 -40.00
C GLU A 666 -2.95 7.39 -38.68
N GLY A 667 -3.80 8.42 -38.82
CA GLY A 667 -4.49 9.06 -37.71
C GLY A 667 -5.82 8.38 -37.39
N TYR A 668 -6.17 8.29 -36.10
CA TYR A 668 -7.36 7.62 -35.59
C TYR A 668 -8.07 8.45 -34.53
N ARG A 669 -9.39 8.29 -34.45
CA ARG A 669 -10.22 8.77 -33.34
C ARG A 669 -10.65 7.60 -32.47
N LEU A 670 -10.38 7.71 -31.17
CA LEU A 670 -10.65 6.65 -30.20
C LEU A 670 -12.01 6.92 -29.51
N ASN A 671 -13.12 6.51 -30.13
CA ASN A 671 -14.45 6.80 -29.58
C ASN A 671 -14.87 5.86 -28.45
N SER A 672 -14.26 4.67 -28.36
CA SER A 672 -14.42 3.74 -27.25
C SER A 672 -13.21 2.80 -27.16
N ARG A 673 -13.22 1.86 -26.20
CA ARG A 673 -12.20 0.81 -26.07
C ARG A 673 -12.43 -0.39 -27.00
N SER A 674 -13.51 -0.38 -27.79
CA SER A 674 -13.81 -1.41 -28.78
C SER A 674 -13.05 -1.13 -30.06
N LEU A 675 -12.46 -2.17 -30.67
CA LEU A 675 -11.76 -2.07 -31.94
C LEU A 675 -12.62 -1.45 -33.05
N GLY A 676 -13.94 -1.68 -33.03
CA GLY A 676 -14.88 -1.11 -34.00
C GLY A 676 -15.12 0.41 -33.87
N ASP A 677 -14.74 1.00 -32.74
CA ASP A 677 -14.88 2.43 -32.44
C ASP A 677 -13.53 3.17 -32.47
N VAL A 678 -12.45 2.46 -32.85
CA VAL A 678 -11.16 3.03 -33.25
C VAL A 678 -11.24 3.29 -34.75
N VAL A 679 -11.64 4.50 -35.10
CA VAL A 679 -12.01 4.85 -36.48
C VAL A 679 -10.92 5.73 -37.10
N PRO A 680 -10.49 5.47 -38.35
CA PRO A 680 -9.57 6.36 -39.05
C PRO A 680 -10.08 7.80 -39.07
N ASP A 681 -9.19 8.76 -38.85
CA ASP A 681 -9.46 10.19 -38.84
C ASP A 681 -8.62 10.86 -39.94
N ASP A 682 -9.28 11.12 -41.09
CA ASP A 682 -8.63 11.70 -42.28
C ASP A 682 -8.00 13.06 -42.01
N ALA A 683 -8.58 13.85 -41.10
CA ALA A 683 -8.07 15.16 -40.73
C ALA A 683 -6.74 15.04 -39.97
N THR A 684 -6.66 14.13 -39.00
CA THR A 684 -5.41 13.83 -38.29
C THR A 684 -4.38 13.28 -39.26
N THR A 685 -4.76 12.29 -40.09
CA THR A 685 -3.86 11.69 -41.10
C THR A 685 -3.29 12.72 -42.07
N SER A 686 -4.14 13.62 -42.58
CA SER A 686 -3.72 14.67 -43.54
C SER A 686 -2.87 15.77 -42.91
N SER A 687 -2.88 15.89 -41.58
CA SER A 687 -2.05 16.86 -40.84
C SER A 687 -0.62 16.37 -40.60
N LEU A 688 -0.35 15.08 -40.83
CA LEU A 688 0.98 14.48 -40.65
C LEU A 688 1.84 14.70 -41.89
N SER A 689 3.07 15.18 -41.68
CA SER A 689 4.10 15.29 -42.71
C SER A 689 5.22 14.28 -42.47
N ALA A 690 5.69 13.66 -43.56
CA ALA A 690 6.73 12.62 -43.55
C ALA A 690 6.55 11.52 -42.49
N PRO A 691 5.34 10.94 -42.30
CA PRO A 691 5.17 9.91 -41.29
C PRO A 691 5.89 8.62 -41.72
N LEU A 692 6.55 7.97 -40.78
CA LEU A 692 7.31 6.74 -40.99
C LEU A 692 7.07 5.79 -39.82
N TYR A 693 6.89 4.52 -40.15
CA TYR A 693 6.93 3.42 -39.20
C TYR A 693 7.95 2.40 -39.68
N GLU A 694 8.86 2.00 -38.80
CA GLU A 694 9.82 0.92 -39.03
C GLU A 694 9.90 0.03 -37.79
N SER A 695 9.99 -1.29 -38.00
CA SER A 695 10.29 -2.24 -36.93
C SER A 695 11.51 -3.08 -37.29
N SER A 696 12.49 -3.13 -36.39
CA SER A 696 13.73 -3.92 -36.53
C SER A 696 14.23 -4.35 -35.16
N ASP A 697 14.77 -5.57 -35.07
CA ASP A 697 15.45 -6.09 -33.87
C ASP A 697 14.64 -5.99 -32.56
N GLY A 698 13.31 -6.13 -32.65
CA GLY A 698 12.40 -6.03 -31.51
C GLY A 698 12.02 -4.61 -31.08
N MET A 699 12.42 -3.59 -31.85
CA MET A 699 12.07 -2.18 -31.62
C MET A 699 11.20 -1.64 -32.76
N ALA A 700 10.16 -0.89 -32.40
CA ALA A 700 9.36 -0.11 -33.32
C ALA A 700 9.70 1.37 -33.19
N LEU A 701 9.90 2.03 -34.33
CA LEU A 701 10.08 3.46 -34.47
C LEU A 701 8.90 4.05 -35.23
N LEU A 702 8.24 5.03 -34.63
CA LEU A 702 7.20 5.84 -35.24
C LEU A 702 7.65 7.30 -35.27
N THR A 703 7.77 7.91 -36.45
CA THR A 703 8.10 9.33 -36.58
C THR A 703 7.06 10.06 -37.43
N PHE A 704 6.79 11.33 -37.11
CA PHE A 704 5.91 12.19 -37.91
C PHE A 704 6.12 13.66 -37.54
N THR A 705 5.84 14.56 -38.47
CA THR A 705 5.84 16.01 -38.26
C THR A 705 4.41 16.54 -38.23
N VAL A 706 4.11 17.43 -37.28
CA VAL A 706 2.81 18.10 -37.15
C VAL A 706 2.97 19.60 -37.43
N ASP A 707 2.12 20.15 -38.29
CA ASP A 707 1.93 21.60 -38.45
C ASP A 707 0.89 22.11 -37.45
N LEU A 708 1.32 22.96 -36.52
CA LEU A 708 0.49 23.47 -35.42
C LEU A 708 -0.63 24.40 -35.90
N THR A 709 -0.56 24.91 -37.14
CA THR A 709 -1.59 25.82 -37.67
C THR A 709 -2.77 25.09 -38.31
N SER A 710 -2.60 23.80 -38.62
CA SER A 710 -3.57 23.02 -39.39
C SER A 710 -3.95 21.68 -38.75
N THR A 711 -3.28 21.28 -37.66
CA THR A 711 -3.53 20.01 -36.97
C THR A 711 -4.85 20.01 -36.16
N PRO A 712 -5.62 18.91 -36.19
CA PRO A 712 -6.71 18.68 -35.26
C PRO A 712 -6.24 18.13 -33.90
N LEU A 713 -4.96 17.76 -33.76
CA LEU A 713 -4.41 17.27 -32.50
C LEU A 713 -4.42 18.38 -31.44
N PRO A 714 -4.82 18.10 -30.18
CA PRO A 714 -4.82 19.08 -29.10
C PRO A 714 -3.39 19.33 -28.60
N ILE A 715 -2.57 19.96 -29.42
CA ILE A 715 -1.17 20.30 -29.14
C ILE A 715 -1.08 21.81 -28.99
N ASP A 716 -0.59 22.26 -27.84
CA ASP A 716 -0.17 23.63 -27.62
C ASP A 716 1.29 23.58 -27.15
N PRO A 717 2.25 24.16 -27.89
CA PRO A 717 3.65 24.08 -27.51
C PRO A 717 3.97 24.91 -26.25
N GLU A 718 3.19 25.94 -25.95
CA GLU A 718 3.42 26.85 -24.81
C GLU A 718 2.62 26.42 -23.56
N ASP A 719 1.61 25.55 -23.73
CA ASP A 719 0.81 24.98 -22.65
C ASP A 719 1.09 23.47 -22.47
N VAL A 720 0.44 22.84 -21.50
CA VAL A 720 0.61 21.42 -21.19
C VAL A 720 -0.10 20.57 -22.26
N THR A 721 0.68 19.81 -23.03
CA THR A 721 0.13 18.80 -23.93
C THR A 721 0.08 17.44 -23.22
N HIS A 722 -1.06 16.75 -23.33
CA HIS A 722 -1.29 15.45 -22.71
C HIS A 722 -1.25 14.32 -23.75
N PHE A 723 -0.43 13.31 -23.47
CA PHE A 723 -0.22 12.17 -24.37
C PHE A 723 -0.49 10.85 -23.66
N ILE A 724 -0.94 9.85 -24.41
CA ILE A 724 -0.98 8.44 -24.03
C ILE A 724 -0.26 7.62 -25.09
N TRP A 725 0.11 6.38 -24.78
CA TRP A 725 0.71 5.48 -25.76
C TRP A 725 0.26 4.04 -25.53
N ALA A 726 0.31 3.25 -26.59
CA ALA A 726 0.04 1.82 -26.56
C ALA A 726 0.85 1.08 -27.63
N LEU A 727 1.11 -0.20 -27.42
CA LEU A 727 1.82 -1.05 -28.37
C LEU A 727 1.29 -2.49 -28.37
N SER A 728 1.58 -3.22 -29.43
CA SER A 728 1.22 -4.63 -29.60
C SER A 728 2.28 -5.39 -30.38
N ASP A 729 2.34 -6.70 -30.17
CA ASP A 729 3.22 -7.62 -30.91
C ASP A 729 2.55 -8.15 -32.18
N SER A 730 1.39 -7.60 -32.55
CA SER A 730 0.65 -7.96 -33.77
C SER A 730 0.80 -6.88 -34.82
N ASP A 731 1.03 -7.31 -36.06
CA ASP A 731 1.10 -6.43 -37.24
C ASP A 731 -0.23 -5.72 -37.50
N SER A 732 -1.36 -6.35 -37.14
CA SER A 732 -2.69 -5.78 -37.32
C SER A 732 -3.20 -5.08 -36.05
N LEU A 733 -3.94 -3.99 -36.24
CA LEU A 733 -4.57 -3.25 -35.14
C LEU A 733 -5.51 -4.16 -34.35
N ASN A 734 -5.21 -4.30 -33.06
CA ASN A 734 -5.92 -5.19 -32.15
C ASN A 734 -5.88 -4.60 -30.72
N THR A 735 -6.24 -5.41 -29.73
CA THR A 735 -6.01 -5.03 -28.32
C THR A 735 -4.51 -5.02 -28.02
N HIS A 736 -4.00 -3.89 -27.53
CA HIS A 736 -2.59 -3.69 -27.16
C HIS A 736 -2.13 -4.66 -26.07
N SER A 737 -0.87 -5.13 -26.17
CA SER A 737 -0.22 -5.95 -25.14
C SER A 737 0.32 -5.10 -23.98
N ALA A 738 0.75 -3.86 -24.25
CA ALA A 738 1.19 -2.89 -23.25
C ALA A 738 0.61 -1.48 -23.49
N ARG A 739 0.50 -0.69 -22.41
CA ARG A 739 0.00 0.69 -22.44
C ARG A 739 0.60 1.53 -21.31
N GLY A 740 0.65 2.84 -21.54
CA GLY A 740 1.10 3.81 -20.54
C GLY A 740 0.01 4.64 -19.90
N HIS A 741 0.37 5.25 -18.78
CA HIS A 741 -0.36 6.38 -18.21
C HIS A 741 -0.17 7.65 -19.04
N SER A 742 -0.98 8.67 -18.73
CA SER A 742 -0.85 10.00 -19.32
C SER A 742 0.52 10.61 -19.03
N LEU A 743 1.16 11.13 -20.08
CA LEU A 743 2.36 11.95 -20.00
C LEU A 743 1.92 13.40 -20.27
N SER A 744 2.41 14.35 -19.48
CA SER A 744 2.03 15.77 -19.59
C SER A 744 3.28 16.63 -19.73
N ILE A 745 3.46 17.26 -20.90
CA ILE A 745 4.72 17.92 -21.29
C ILE A 745 4.40 19.29 -21.88
N THR A 746 5.17 20.30 -21.52
CA THR A 746 5.20 21.58 -22.24
C THR A 746 6.28 21.51 -23.32
N LEU A 747 5.88 21.42 -24.59
CA LEU A 747 6.79 21.09 -25.70
C LEU A 747 7.86 22.16 -25.96
N ALA A 748 7.55 23.45 -25.77
CA ALA A 748 8.50 24.55 -25.96
C ALA A 748 9.51 24.69 -24.81
N ALA A 749 9.11 24.33 -23.58
CA ALA A 749 9.94 24.49 -22.39
C ALA A 749 10.72 23.23 -22.02
N GLY A 750 10.35 22.06 -22.56
CA GLY A 750 11.00 20.80 -22.20
C GLY A 750 10.72 20.33 -20.78
N ALA A 751 9.79 20.96 -20.08
CA ALA A 751 9.54 20.75 -18.66
C ALA A 751 8.33 19.84 -18.44
N ASN A 752 8.46 18.92 -17.48
CA ASN A 752 7.31 18.16 -16.98
C ASN A 752 6.36 19.13 -16.27
N ALA A 753 5.09 19.11 -16.65
CA ALA A 753 4.04 19.77 -15.88
C ALA A 753 3.54 18.84 -14.78
N PRO A 754 3.17 19.34 -13.59
CA PRO A 754 2.49 18.54 -12.58
C PRO A 754 1.25 17.91 -13.20
N LEU A 755 1.12 16.59 -13.11
CA LEU A 755 -0.06 15.88 -13.59
C LEU A 755 -1.30 16.53 -12.94
N PRO A 756 -2.33 16.93 -13.71
CA PRO A 756 -3.63 17.18 -13.11
C PRO A 756 -4.00 15.90 -12.37
N SER A 757 -4.38 16.04 -11.10
CA SER A 757 -4.77 14.92 -10.26
C SER A 757 -5.76 14.05 -11.05
N PRO A 758 -5.53 12.73 -11.16
CA PRO A 758 -6.42 11.88 -11.91
C PRO A 758 -7.84 12.14 -11.41
N PRO A 759 -8.85 12.21 -12.30
CA PRO A 759 -10.23 12.28 -11.85
C PRO A 759 -10.39 11.11 -10.90
N GLN A 760 -10.62 11.43 -9.62
CA GLN A 760 -10.86 10.42 -8.60
C GLN A 760 -11.96 9.54 -9.18
N ILE A 761 -11.66 8.27 -9.46
CA ILE A 761 -12.71 7.28 -9.71
C ILE A 761 -13.50 7.32 -8.41
N SER A 762 -14.65 7.98 -8.46
CA SER A 762 -15.43 8.18 -7.27
C SER A 762 -15.90 6.79 -6.85
N ASN A 763 -15.40 6.30 -5.71
CA ASN A 763 -15.87 5.07 -5.06
C ASN A 763 -17.37 5.12 -4.67
N SER A 764 -18.05 6.22 -5.02
CA SER A 764 -19.45 6.48 -4.74
C SER A 764 -20.36 5.45 -5.41
N SER A 765 -20.03 4.98 -6.62
CA SER A 765 -20.91 4.05 -7.34
C SER A 765 -20.90 2.66 -6.71
N GLU A 766 -19.74 2.14 -6.30
CA GLU A 766 -19.62 0.87 -5.58
C GLU A 766 -20.24 0.96 -4.17
N LYS A 767 -20.02 2.08 -3.45
CA LYS A 767 -20.64 2.33 -2.13
C LYS A 767 -22.16 2.36 -2.24
N VAL A 768 -22.72 3.10 -3.21
CA VAL A 768 -24.16 3.16 -3.46
C VAL A 768 -24.71 1.79 -3.86
N HIS A 769 -24.01 1.05 -4.72
CA HIS A 769 -24.39 -0.30 -5.11
C HIS A 769 -24.50 -1.22 -3.88
N GLY A 770 -23.45 -1.26 -3.06
CA GLY A 770 -23.37 -2.09 -1.85
C GLY A 770 -24.46 -1.76 -0.83
N VAL A 771 -24.72 -0.48 -0.56
CA VAL A 771 -25.77 -0.04 0.37
C VAL A 771 -27.16 -0.46 -0.10
N LEU A 772 -27.47 -0.27 -1.39
CA LEU A 772 -28.77 -0.66 -1.95
C LEU A 772 -28.94 -2.20 -1.95
N MET A 773 -27.87 -2.95 -2.25
CA MET A 773 -27.90 -4.41 -2.21
C MET A 773 -28.06 -4.96 -0.79
N ALA A 774 -27.39 -4.36 0.20
CA ALA A 774 -27.58 -4.70 1.60
C ALA A 774 -29.02 -4.46 2.07
N LEU A 775 -29.58 -3.28 1.77
CA LEU A 775 -30.97 -2.95 2.14
C LEU A 775 -31.99 -3.92 1.53
N ALA A 776 -31.77 -4.34 0.27
CA ALA A 776 -32.63 -5.32 -0.40
C ALA A 776 -32.48 -6.73 0.20
N TRP A 777 -31.26 -7.27 0.25
CA TRP A 777 -31.01 -8.70 0.47
C TRP A 777 -30.79 -9.09 1.93
N VAL A 778 -30.37 -8.16 2.79
CA VAL A 778 -30.14 -8.40 4.22
C VAL A 778 -31.38 -8.02 5.05
N PHE A 779 -32.17 -7.05 4.56
CA PHE A 779 -33.31 -6.51 5.33
C PHE A 779 -34.68 -6.73 4.66
N LEU A 780 -34.98 -6.08 3.53
CA LEU A 780 -36.35 -6.03 2.98
C LEU A 780 -36.88 -7.39 2.53
N LEU A 781 -36.11 -8.14 1.71
CA LEU A 781 -36.54 -9.42 1.16
C LEU A 781 -36.67 -10.51 2.25
N PRO A 782 -35.71 -10.68 3.19
CA PRO A 782 -35.85 -11.60 4.32
C PRO A 782 -37.03 -11.24 5.24
N MET A 783 -37.20 -9.95 5.57
CA MET A 783 -38.28 -9.51 6.46
C MET A 783 -39.67 -9.69 5.81
N GLY A 784 -39.80 -9.39 4.52
CA GLY A 784 -41.04 -9.65 3.77
C GLY A 784 -41.39 -11.15 3.73
N ALA A 785 -40.39 -12.04 3.60
CA ALA A 785 -40.59 -13.48 3.65
C ALA A 785 -40.98 -13.99 5.07
N ALA A 786 -40.41 -13.39 6.12
CA ALA A 786 -40.77 -13.71 7.50
C ALA A 786 -42.22 -13.30 7.84
N ILE A 787 -42.63 -12.09 7.45
CA ILE A 787 -43.97 -11.55 7.77
C ILE A 787 -45.09 -12.40 7.16
N SER A 788 -44.93 -12.88 5.92
CA SER A 788 -45.95 -13.71 5.27
C SER A 788 -46.20 -15.05 5.97
N LYS A 789 -45.17 -15.61 6.62
CA LYS A 789 -45.24 -16.90 7.32
C LYS A 789 -45.70 -16.77 8.76
N TYR A 790 -45.21 -15.77 9.49
CA TYR A 790 -45.31 -15.75 10.96
C TYR A 790 -46.26 -14.71 11.54
N ILE A 791 -46.85 -13.82 10.73
CA ILE A 791 -47.86 -12.86 11.20
C ILE A 791 -49.23 -13.12 10.54
N PRO A 792 -49.85 -14.29 10.77
CA PRO A 792 -51.13 -14.64 10.15
C PRO A 792 -52.31 -13.77 10.65
N LEU A 793 -52.14 -13.06 11.78
CA LEU A 793 -53.12 -12.13 12.35
C LEU A 793 -53.51 -10.98 11.42
N LEU A 794 -52.65 -10.65 10.45
CA LEU A 794 -52.87 -9.55 9.51
C LEU A 794 -53.73 -9.98 8.30
N GLY A 795 -54.05 -11.28 8.13
CA GLY A 795 -54.89 -11.78 7.04
C GLY A 795 -54.39 -11.33 5.66
N LYS A 796 -55.27 -10.72 4.85
CA LYS A 796 -54.89 -10.15 3.53
C LYS A 796 -53.77 -9.10 3.61
N LYS A 797 -53.60 -8.43 4.75
CA LYS A 797 -52.54 -7.42 4.93
C LYS A 797 -51.15 -8.05 4.99
N ALA A 798 -50.98 -9.25 5.58
CA ALA A 798 -49.69 -9.95 5.58
C ALA A 798 -49.23 -10.28 4.15
N TYR A 799 -50.16 -10.74 3.31
CA TYR A 799 -49.91 -11.00 1.88
C TYR A 799 -49.53 -9.70 1.14
N LEU A 800 -50.25 -8.60 1.38
CA LEU A 800 -49.97 -7.33 0.73
C LEU A 800 -48.62 -6.74 1.18
N THR A 801 -48.30 -6.84 2.47
CA THR A 801 -47.00 -6.41 3.03
C THR A 801 -45.86 -7.24 2.46
N HIS A 802 -46.02 -8.57 2.37
CA HIS A 802 -45.07 -9.43 1.69
C HIS A 802 -44.84 -8.97 0.25
N LEU A 803 -45.92 -8.86 -0.54
CA LEU A 803 -45.83 -8.42 -1.93
C LEU A 803 -45.12 -7.07 -2.07
N ALA A 804 -45.51 -6.08 -1.27
CA ALA A 804 -44.91 -4.76 -1.31
C ALA A 804 -43.40 -4.80 -1.05
N MET A 805 -42.98 -5.48 0.02
CA MET A 805 -41.56 -5.59 0.37
C MET A 805 -40.74 -6.39 -0.64
N GLN A 806 -41.31 -7.47 -1.20
CA GLN A 806 -40.65 -8.25 -2.25
C GLN A 806 -40.45 -7.41 -3.52
N MET A 807 -41.49 -6.69 -3.97
CA MET A 807 -41.40 -5.84 -5.16
C MET A 807 -40.44 -4.66 -4.95
N THR A 808 -40.43 -4.03 -3.77
CA THR A 808 -39.47 -2.97 -3.45
C THR A 808 -38.03 -3.49 -3.44
N GLY A 809 -37.76 -4.65 -2.82
CA GLY A 809 -36.42 -5.22 -2.81
C GLY A 809 -35.91 -5.61 -4.21
N VAL A 810 -36.78 -6.15 -5.06
CA VAL A 810 -36.44 -6.45 -6.47
C VAL A 810 -36.18 -5.15 -7.25
N ALA A 811 -36.98 -4.11 -7.06
CA ALA A 811 -36.79 -2.82 -7.72
C ALA A 811 -35.45 -2.17 -7.33
N LEU A 812 -35.09 -2.18 -6.04
CA LEU A 812 -33.79 -1.69 -5.56
C LEU A 812 -32.63 -2.50 -6.15
N THR A 813 -32.78 -3.82 -6.26
CA THR A 813 -31.77 -4.70 -6.87
C THR A 813 -31.55 -4.35 -8.34
N ILE A 814 -32.63 -4.16 -9.12
CA ILE A 814 -32.52 -3.79 -10.54
C ILE A 814 -31.93 -2.39 -10.68
N ALA A 815 -32.38 -1.42 -9.89
CA ALA A 815 -31.85 -0.05 -9.94
C ALA A 815 -30.36 0.00 -9.59
N SER A 816 -29.95 -0.70 -8.53
CA SER A 816 -28.55 -0.79 -8.10
C SER A 816 -27.68 -1.52 -9.12
N LEU A 817 -28.21 -2.56 -9.78
CA LEU A 817 -27.53 -3.22 -10.89
C LEU A 817 -27.37 -2.25 -12.07
N VAL A 818 -28.44 -1.64 -12.56
CA VAL A 818 -28.38 -0.70 -13.69
C VAL A 818 -27.41 0.44 -13.39
N PHE A 819 -27.44 0.99 -12.17
CA PHE A 819 -26.55 2.06 -11.77
C PHE A 819 -25.07 1.66 -11.82
N ILE A 820 -24.70 0.50 -11.26
CA ILE A 820 -23.30 0.03 -11.32
C ILE A 820 -22.89 -0.37 -12.75
N LEU A 821 -23.83 -0.85 -13.57
CA LEU A 821 -23.56 -1.21 -14.96
C LEU A 821 -23.40 0.00 -15.89
N ILE A 822 -24.07 1.12 -15.58
CA ILE A 822 -23.89 2.39 -16.29
C ILE A 822 -22.51 2.97 -15.98
N ASP A 823 -22.10 2.95 -14.71
CA ASP A 823 -20.79 3.52 -14.30
C ASP A 823 -19.61 2.67 -14.76
N LYS A 824 -19.77 1.34 -14.80
CA LYS A 824 -18.68 0.39 -15.10
C LYS A 824 -18.74 -0.24 -16.50
N GLU A 825 -19.68 0.20 -17.36
CA GLU A 825 -19.87 -0.18 -18.77
C GLU A 825 -19.32 -1.56 -19.16
N LEU A 826 -19.96 -2.67 -18.76
CA LEU A 826 -19.39 -4.04 -18.82
C LEU A 826 -18.60 -4.44 -20.09
N PRO A 827 -17.34 -4.89 -19.92
CA PRO A 827 -16.72 -5.91 -20.79
C PRO A 827 -15.77 -6.90 -20.04
N SER A 828 -15.97 -8.21 -20.24
CA SER A 828 -15.08 -9.39 -19.95
C SER A 828 -14.42 -9.62 -18.56
N THR A 829 -14.33 -8.62 -17.67
CA THR A 829 -13.55 -8.62 -16.41
C THR A 829 -14.44 -8.46 -15.18
N TRP A 830 -15.24 -9.47 -14.84
CA TRP A 830 -16.09 -9.44 -13.63
C TRP A 830 -15.26 -9.57 -12.35
N LEU A 831 -14.53 -8.49 -12.03
CA LEU A 831 -13.62 -8.17 -10.90
C LEU A 831 -12.23 -8.81 -10.98
N THR A 832 -11.28 -8.07 -11.56
CA THR A 832 -9.84 -8.34 -11.49
C THR A 832 -9.13 -7.19 -10.77
N THR A 833 -8.42 -7.53 -9.69
CA THR A 833 -7.26 -6.78 -9.17
C THR A 833 -6.13 -7.79 -9.03
N ASP A 834 -4.95 -7.43 -9.53
CA ASP A 834 -3.75 -8.28 -9.58
C ASP A 834 -3.97 -9.64 -10.27
N GLY A 835 -4.74 -9.66 -11.36
CA GLY A 835 -4.99 -10.89 -12.14
C GLY A 835 -5.93 -11.92 -11.47
N LYS A 836 -6.39 -11.69 -10.24
CA LYS A 836 -7.33 -12.61 -9.56
C LYS A 836 -8.78 -12.25 -9.87
N ARG A 837 -9.52 -13.21 -10.42
CA ARG A 837 -10.94 -13.10 -10.75
C ARG A 837 -11.80 -13.31 -9.48
N TYR A 838 -12.65 -12.34 -9.14
CA TYR A 838 -13.65 -12.50 -8.07
C TYR A 838 -15.05 -12.73 -8.63
N ASP A 839 -15.60 -13.93 -8.48
CA ASP A 839 -16.88 -14.35 -9.08
C ASP A 839 -18.15 -13.64 -8.54
N HIS A 840 -18.03 -12.59 -7.72
CA HIS A 840 -19.16 -11.88 -7.09
C HIS A 840 -20.22 -11.41 -8.11
N GLY A 841 -19.77 -10.85 -9.24
CA GLY A 841 -20.67 -10.42 -10.31
C GLY A 841 -21.48 -11.57 -10.91
N ARG A 842 -20.87 -12.75 -11.08
CA ARG A 842 -21.54 -13.94 -11.65
C ARG A 842 -22.59 -14.49 -10.70
N VAL A 843 -22.24 -14.60 -9.42
CA VAL A 843 -23.18 -14.99 -8.37
C VAL A 843 -24.33 -13.99 -8.29
N GLY A 844 -24.03 -12.69 -8.39
CA GLY A 844 -25.02 -11.60 -8.41
C GLY A 844 -26.03 -11.71 -9.55
N ILE A 845 -25.59 -12.00 -10.77
CA ILE A 845 -26.50 -12.19 -11.92
C ILE A 845 -27.43 -13.39 -11.71
N ALA A 846 -26.90 -14.50 -11.17
CA ALA A 846 -27.72 -15.67 -10.84
C ALA A 846 -28.79 -15.33 -9.79
N VAL A 847 -28.42 -14.54 -8.77
CA VAL A 847 -29.34 -14.04 -7.74
C VAL A 847 -30.42 -13.15 -8.36
N VAL A 848 -30.07 -12.25 -9.27
CA VAL A 848 -31.02 -11.36 -9.99
C VAL A 848 -32.00 -12.19 -10.83
N ALA A 849 -31.52 -13.23 -11.50
CA ALA A 849 -32.39 -14.14 -12.25
C ALA A 849 -33.46 -14.77 -11.32
N PHE A 850 -33.06 -15.31 -10.16
CA PHE A 850 -34.02 -15.82 -9.19
C PHE A 850 -34.97 -14.74 -8.65
N ALA A 851 -34.47 -13.52 -8.43
CA ALA A 851 -35.25 -12.37 -7.96
C ALA A 851 -36.36 -11.96 -8.94
N ILE A 852 -36.14 -12.14 -10.25
CA ILE A 852 -37.12 -11.85 -11.30
C ILE A 852 -38.07 -13.04 -11.53
N PHE A 853 -37.54 -14.27 -11.56
CA PHE A 853 -38.35 -15.45 -11.82
C PHE A 853 -39.33 -15.76 -10.69
N ASN A 854 -38.97 -15.49 -9.43
CA ASN A 854 -39.84 -15.84 -8.30
C ASN A 854 -41.16 -15.03 -8.27
N PRO A 855 -41.17 -13.70 -8.52
CA PRO A 855 -42.39 -12.93 -8.74
C PRO A 855 -43.20 -13.35 -9.98
N ILE A 856 -42.54 -13.66 -11.09
CA ILE A 856 -43.23 -14.15 -12.32
C ILE A 856 -43.95 -15.47 -12.02
N ASN A 857 -43.26 -16.40 -11.36
CA ASN A 857 -43.87 -17.65 -10.88
C ASN A 857 -45.06 -17.36 -9.95
N ALA A 858 -44.98 -16.31 -9.13
CA ALA A 858 -46.08 -15.93 -8.25
C ALA A 858 -47.33 -15.40 -8.97
N MET A 859 -47.18 -14.85 -10.18
CA MET A 859 -48.32 -14.46 -11.02
C MET A 859 -49.09 -15.68 -11.56
N LEU A 860 -48.42 -16.82 -11.71
CA LEU A 860 -49.01 -18.08 -12.16
C LEU A 860 -49.66 -18.90 -11.04
N ARG A 861 -49.86 -18.29 -9.86
CA ARG A 861 -50.39 -18.95 -8.67
C ARG A 861 -51.76 -19.59 -8.94
N PRO A 862 -51.90 -20.92 -8.80
CA PRO A 862 -53.19 -21.60 -8.93
C PRO A 862 -54.20 -21.15 -7.87
N HIS A 863 -55.50 -21.22 -8.18
CA HIS A 863 -56.57 -20.90 -7.22
C HIS A 863 -56.41 -21.69 -5.91
N PRO A 864 -56.74 -21.06 -4.75
CA PRO A 864 -56.61 -21.72 -3.45
C PRO A 864 -57.47 -22.99 -3.37
N GLY A 865 -56.84 -24.12 -3.06
CA GLY A 865 -57.47 -25.45 -3.00
C GLY A 865 -56.43 -26.56 -2.80
N VAL A 866 -56.87 -27.82 -2.74
CA VAL A 866 -56.02 -29.00 -2.45
C VAL A 866 -55.46 -29.69 -3.71
N SER A 867 -55.28 -28.95 -4.81
CA SER A 867 -54.79 -29.53 -6.07
C SER A 867 -53.29 -29.85 -6.04
N LEU A 868 -52.89 -30.89 -6.78
CA LEU A 868 -51.48 -31.25 -6.99
C LEU A 868 -50.68 -30.08 -7.59
N GLN A 869 -51.28 -29.34 -8.52
CA GLN A 869 -50.71 -28.13 -9.11
C GLN A 869 -50.43 -27.06 -8.07
N ARG A 870 -51.35 -26.85 -7.12
CA ARG A 870 -51.17 -25.86 -6.05
C ARG A 870 -50.02 -26.24 -5.11
N ARG A 871 -49.92 -27.51 -4.73
CA ARG A 871 -48.82 -28.02 -3.88
C ARG A 871 -47.46 -27.92 -4.59
N ALA A 872 -47.40 -28.29 -5.87
CA ALA A 872 -46.17 -28.18 -6.66
C ALA A 872 -45.70 -26.72 -6.77
N TRP A 873 -46.63 -25.79 -7.04
CA TRP A 873 -46.33 -24.36 -7.06
C TRP A 873 -45.84 -23.83 -5.70
N GLU A 874 -46.47 -24.24 -4.59
CA GLU A 874 -46.05 -23.84 -3.24
C GLU A 874 -44.62 -24.28 -2.91
N ILE A 875 -44.24 -25.50 -3.30
CA ILE A 875 -42.87 -26.00 -3.15
C ILE A 875 -41.91 -25.22 -4.04
N ALA A 876 -42.24 -25.04 -5.33
CA ALA A 876 -41.38 -24.36 -6.28
C ALA A 876 -41.11 -22.90 -5.86
N HIS A 877 -42.17 -22.15 -5.52
CA HIS A 877 -42.05 -20.77 -5.05
C HIS A 877 -41.23 -20.65 -3.75
N LEU A 878 -41.40 -21.61 -2.83
CA LEU A 878 -40.63 -21.63 -1.58
C LEU A 878 -39.15 -21.95 -1.82
N VAL A 879 -38.83 -22.94 -2.65
CA VAL A 879 -37.45 -23.36 -2.91
C VAL A 879 -36.69 -22.28 -3.67
N ILE A 880 -37.28 -21.74 -4.74
CA ILE A 880 -36.69 -20.65 -5.52
C ILE A 880 -36.47 -19.42 -4.62
N GLY A 881 -37.50 -19.03 -3.85
CA GLY A 881 -37.42 -17.88 -2.96
C GLY A 881 -36.36 -18.03 -1.87
N LYS A 882 -36.26 -19.20 -1.21
CA LYS A 882 -35.23 -19.43 -0.18
C LYS A 882 -33.82 -19.46 -0.75
N THR A 883 -33.64 -20.09 -1.91
CA THR A 883 -32.34 -20.16 -2.59
C THR A 883 -31.85 -18.76 -2.94
N ALA A 884 -32.75 -17.90 -3.45
CA ALA A 884 -32.45 -16.50 -3.72
C ALA A 884 -31.99 -15.75 -2.46
N LEU A 885 -32.70 -15.91 -1.33
CA LEU A 885 -32.35 -15.22 -0.08
C LEU A 885 -30.97 -15.62 0.45
N TYR A 886 -30.62 -16.91 0.43
CA TYR A 886 -29.32 -17.37 0.90
C TYR A 886 -28.18 -16.91 -0.01
N LEU A 887 -28.34 -17.10 -1.32
CA LEU A 887 -27.32 -16.67 -2.29
C LEU A 887 -27.16 -15.15 -2.31
N GLY A 888 -28.25 -14.39 -2.19
CA GLY A 888 -28.21 -12.93 -2.13
C GLY A 888 -27.50 -12.40 -0.90
N ALA A 889 -27.78 -12.96 0.28
CA ALA A 889 -27.06 -12.58 1.50
C ALA A 889 -25.56 -12.92 1.40
N PHE A 890 -25.22 -14.13 0.94
CA PHE A 890 -23.83 -14.51 0.67
C PHE A 890 -23.17 -13.55 -0.30
N ASN A 891 -23.85 -13.19 -1.39
CA ASN A 891 -23.31 -12.31 -2.41
C ASN A 891 -23.04 -10.90 -1.88
N VAL A 892 -23.86 -10.39 -0.94
CA VAL A 892 -23.59 -9.10 -0.27
C VAL A 892 -22.29 -9.16 0.53
N PHE A 893 -22.08 -10.20 1.35
CA PHE A 893 -20.83 -10.35 2.10
C PHE A 893 -19.62 -10.57 1.19
N PHE A 894 -19.80 -11.33 0.10
CA PHE A 894 -18.76 -11.52 -0.89
C PHE A 894 -18.40 -10.19 -1.59
N GLY A 895 -19.40 -9.35 -1.89
CA GLY A 895 -19.19 -8.01 -2.45
C GLY A 895 -18.46 -7.07 -1.50
N ILE A 896 -18.77 -7.13 -0.19
CA ILE A 896 -18.03 -6.38 0.84
C ILE A 896 -16.58 -6.85 0.91
N TYR A 897 -16.33 -8.17 0.92
CA TYR A 897 -14.99 -8.72 0.90
C TYR A 897 -14.19 -8.25 -0.33
N VAL A 898 -14.79 -8.37 -1.51
CA VAL A 898 -14.17 -7.88 -2.75
C VAL A 898 -13.87 -6.39 -2.63
N TYR A 899 -14.83 -5.57 -2.22
CA TYR A 899 -14.62 -4.14 -2.01
C TYR A 899 -13.43 -3.85 -1.08
N THR A 900 -13.32 -4.56 0.05
CA THR A 900 -12.20 -4.38 0.99
C THR A 900 -10.85 -4.77 0.42
N VAL A 901 -10.81 -5.81 -0.42
CA VAL A 901 -9.57 -6.27 -1.08
C VAL A 901 -9.18 -5.35 -2.24
N LEU A 902 -10.14 -4.71 -2.92
CA LEU A 902 -9.87 -3.73 -3.97
C LEU A 902 -9.36 -2.40 -3.40
N ASN A 903 -9.79 -2.02 -2.19
CA ASN A 903 -9.56 -0.69 -1.61
C ASN A 903 -8.67 -0.75 -0.36
N GLN A 904 -7.53 -1.47 -0.42
CA GLN A 904 -6.64 -1.75 0.73
C GLN A 904 -6.07 -0.50 1.44
N ASN A 905 -6.28 0.70 0.91
CA ASN A 905 -5.85 1.97 1.49
C ASN A 905 -6.93 2.68 2.34
N GLU A 906 -8.18 2.21 2.37
CA GLU A 906 -9.24 2.73 3.26
C GLU A 906 -9.31 1.88 4.55
N GLY A 907 -8.30 2.02 5.42
CA GLY A 907 -8.28 1.37 6.74
C GLY A 907 -9.50 1.75 7.58
N GLY A 908 -10.29 0.74 7.98
CA GLY A 908 -11.17 0.80 9.16
C GLY A 908 -12.70 0.97 8.95
N ASP A 909 -13.19 1.45 7.82
CA ASP A 909 -14.60 1.92 7.74
C ASP A 909 -15.67 0.84 7.45
N TRP A 910 -15.28 -0.41 7.19
CA TRP A 910 -16.17 -1.48 6.69
C TRP A 910 -16.66 -2.44 7.78
N ALA A 911 -15.92 -2.56 8.88
CA ALA A 911 -16.29 -3.40 10.01
C ALA A 911 -17.65 -3.01 10.65
N PRO A 912 -18.00 -1.71 10.79
CA PRO A 912 -19.33 -1.29 11.22
C PRO A 912 -20.45 -1.75 10.28
N TRP A 913 -20.20 -1.78 8.96
CA TRP A 913 -21.18 -2.22 7.96
C TRP A 913 -21.39 -3.74 7.97
N ILE A 914 -20.31 -4.52 8.13
CA ILE A 914 -20.41 -5.97 8.37
C ILE A 914 -21.21 -6.20 9.66
N GLY A 915 -20.89 -5.48 10.73
CA GLY A 915 -21.61 -5.54 12.00
C GLY A 915 -23.10 -5.20 11.86
N LEU A 916 -23.44 -4.15 11.11
CA LEU A 916 -24.82 -3.74 10.82
C LEU A 916 -25.57 -4.83 10.03
N CYS A 917 -24.94 -5.42 9.01
CA CYS A 917 -25.56 -6.48 8.21
C CYS A 917 -25.80 -7.74 9.04
N VAL A 918 -24.83 -8.15 9.86
CA VAL A 918 -24.96 -9.27 10.79
C VAL A 918 -26.05 -8.99 11.83
N PHE A 919 -26.08 -7.78 12.40
CA PHE A 919 -27.12 -7.38 13.35
C PHE A 919 -28.52 -7.41 12.72
N ALA A 920 -28.69 -6.88 11.52
CA ALA A 920 -29.96 -6.91 10.80
C ALA A 920 -30.44 -8.35 10.51
N LEU A 921 -29.55 -9.24 10.07
CA LEU A 921 -29.87 -10.66 9.87
C LEU A 921 -30.25 -11.35 11.18
N CYS A 922 -29.50 -11.09 12.25
CA CYS A 922 -29.78 -11.63 13.58
C CYS A 922 -31.13 -11.13 14.10
N ALA A 923 -31.47 -9.85 13.90
CA ALA A 923 -32.76 -9.29 14.28
C ALA A 923 -33.92 -9.94 13.52
N VAL A 924 -33.77 -10.19 12.21
CA VAL A 924 -34.76 -10.94 11.42
C VAL A 924 -34.90 -12.37 11.92
N CYS A 925 -33.80 -13.07 12.18
CA CYS A 925 -33.79 -14.45 12.69
C CYS A 925 -34.43 -14.55 14.09
N MET A 926 -34.11 -13.61 14.98
CA MET A 926 -34.70 -13.51 16.31
C MET A 926 -36.20 -13.23 16.23
N GLY A 927 -36.63 -12.31 15.36
CA GLY A 927 -38.05 -12.04 15.11
C GLY A 927 -38.80 -13.28 14.64
N VAL A 928 -38.20 -14.06 13.74
CA VAL A 928 -38.74 -15.36 13.29
C VAL A 928 -38.86 -16.35 14.44
N ALA A 929 -37.81 -16.51 15.26
CA ALA A 929 -37.81 -17.45 16.38
C ALA A 929 -38.86 -17.09 17.46
N ILE A 930 -39.01 -15.80 17.77
CA ILE A 930 -40.03 -15.29 18.70
C ILE A 930 -41.43 -15.60 18.15
N ALA A 931 -41.67 -15.30 16.88
CA ALA A 931 -42.99 -15.50 16.29
C ALA A 931 -43.36 -16.99 16.21
N ASP A 932 -42.40 -17.86 15.90
CA ASP A 932 -42.56 -19.31 15.91
C ASP A 932 -42.89 -19.86 17.32
N LYS A 933 -42.22 -19.34 18.36
CA LYS A 933 -42.52 -19.66 19.77
C LYS A 933 -43.93 -19.20 20.18
N LEU A 934 -44.34 -18.01 19.77
CA LEU A 934 -45.68 -17.48 20.06
C LEU A 934 -46.79 -18.28 19.37
N ILE A 935 -46.57 -18.73 18.13
CA ILE A 935 -47.52 -19.58 17.40
C ILE A 935 -47.69 -20.93 18.11
N ARG A 936 -46.58 -21.58 18.49
CA ARG A 936 -46.63 -22.83 19.27
C ARG A 936 -47.39 -22.67 20.58
N HIS A 937 -47.06 -21.63 21.36
CA HIS A 937 -47.73 -21.36 22.63
C HIS A 937 -49.24 -21.14 22.46
N ARG A 938 -49.67 -20.43 21.41
CA ARG A 938 -51.11 -20.27 21.12
C ARG A 938 -51.79 -21.58 20.73
N ALA A 939 -51.12 -22.44 19.96
CA ALA A 939 -51.65 -23.74 19.59
C ALA A 939 -51.81 -24.66 20.82
N ASP A 940 -50.85 -24.62 21.74
CA ASP A 940 -50.91 -25.36 23.00
C ASP A 940 -52.05 -24.86 23.90
N MET A 941 -52.21 -23.54 24.04
CA MET A 941 -53.32 -22.94 24.78
C MET A 941 -54.69 -23.24 24.16
N ALA A 942 -54.79 -23.34 22.83
CA ALA A 942 -56.03 -23.71 22.14
C ALA A 942 -56.42 -25.16 22.43
N LYS A 943 -55.46 -26.10 22.40
CA LYS A 943 -55.69 -27.51 22.79
C LYS A 943 -56.17 -27.65 24.23
N VAL A 944 -55.56 -26.89 25.16
CA VAL A 944 -55.97 -26.88 26.57
C VAL A 944 -57.42 -26.38 26.73
N ARG A 945 -57.81 -25.36 25.97
CA ARG A 945 -59.18 -24.81 25.99
C ARG A 945 -60.21 -25.78 25.41
N GLU A 946 -59.85 -26.54 24.38
CA GLU A 946 -60.72 -27.55 23.75
C GLU A 946 -60.95 -28.77 24.66
N THR A 947 -59.94 -29.15 25.46
CA THR A 947 -60.08 -30.18 26.50
C THR A 947 -60.82 -29.72 27.77
N ALA A 948 -61.02 -28.41 27.94
CA ALA A 948 -61.69 -27.83 29.12
C ALA A 948 -63.20 -27.56 28.91
N THR A 949 -63.73 -27.76 27.70
CA THR A 949 -65.17 -27.68 27.40
C THR A 949 -65.84 -29.05 27.51
N PRO A 950 -66.78 -29.30 28.46
CA PRO A 950 -67.51 -30.55 28.53
C PRO A 950 -68.57 -30.66 27.42
N PRO A 951 -69.01 -31.89 27.04
CA PRO A 951 -69.98 -32.07 25.96
C PRO A 951 -71.35 -31.54 26.40
N LEU A 952 -72.01 -30.80 25.52
CA LEU A 952 -73.42 -30.47 25.68
C LEU A 952 -74.24 -31.76 25.49
N GLU A 953 -74.83 -32.25 26.58
CA GLU A 953 -75.89 -33.25 26.54
C GLU A 953 -77.14 -32.66 25.89
N ASP A 954 -77.63 -33.33 24.86
CA ASP A 954 -78.99 -33.21 24.36
C ASP A 954 -79.97 -33.49 25.51
N ASN A 955 -80.78 -32.50 25.92
CA ASN A 955 -82.06 -32.80 26.55
C ASN A 955 -83.15 -31.79 26.21
N LYS A 956 -84.28 -32.38 25.83
CA LYS A 956 -85.56 -31.78 25.45
C LYS A 956 -86.22 -31.01 26.60
N LEU A 957 -87.19 -30.18 26.17
CA LEU A 957 -88.42 -29.73 26.84
C LEU A 957 -88.40 -28.38 27.61
N ALA A 958 -89.01 -27.40 26.93
CA ALA A 958 -90.19 -26.62 27.36
C ALA A 958 -90.21 -25.95 28.74
N SER A 959 -90.20 -24.62 28.74
CA SER A 959 -91.16 -23.70 29.42
C SER A 959 -90.62 -22.28 29.26
N ASP A 960 -91.28 -21.39 28.53
CA ASP A 960 -92.24 -20.40 29.06
C ASP A 960 -91.62 -19.37 30.02
N GLY A 961 -91.94 -18.11 29.73
CA GLY A 961 -92.20 -17.14 30.79
C GLY A 961 -91.04 -16.32 31.32
N SER A 962 -90.97 -15.09 30.81
CA SER A 962 -90.74 -13.86 31.58
C SER A 962 -89.33 -13.52 32.08
N GLY A 963 -89.07 -12.21 32.11
CA GLY A 963 -88.16 -11.61 33.10
C GLY A 963 -86.86 -11.04 32.56
N LEU A 964 -86.96 -9.82 32.03
CA LEU A 964 -86.17 -8.65 32.43
C LEU A 964 -84.84 -8.84 33.20
N GLU A 965 -83.89 -8.03 32.75
CA GLU A 965 -82.95 -7.21 33.54
C GLU A 965 -81.51 -7.66 33.80
N GLN A 966 -80.63 -6.77 33.32
CA GLN A 966 -79.36 -6.31 33.90
C GLN A 966 -78.04 -7.00 33.53
N LEU A 967 -77.23 -6.14 32.88
CA LEU A 967 -75.76 -6.08 32.67
C LEU A 967 -75.15 -6.90 31.52
#